data_AF-A0A835CV60-F1
#
_entry.id   AF-A0A835CV60-F1
#
_cell.length_a   1.000
_cell.length_b   1.000
_cell.length_c   1.000
_cell.angle_alpha   90.00
_cell.angle_beta   90.00
_cell.angle_gamma   90.00
#
_symmetry.space_group_name_H-M   'P 1'
#
loop_
_entity.id
_entity.type
_entity.pdbx_description
1 polymer ?
#
loop_
_entity_poly.entity_id
_entity_poly.type
_entity_poly.pdbx_seq_one_letter_code
_entity_poly.pdbx_strand_id
1 'polypeptide(L)'
;MVRVIPVYNFLSQNTDQIDEPTATCTVNVLGQDMLLLALTSHCIKVHSLNGNQSKLLTIFPTVDMVKQLLHCDKGNYVATLEQKIDRDGLINNFVRIYVNWEICGNQNQAMRARIAGRVTPSLNRNQNSLEMIELPLNNQPTQIAACQTTGNLLVVMSNEAVIHELKVETHQLSKHKFIDFDIRPWSLKFTFQPNNIEITEEFISIRNSTNFMLFKLTNCIYDDVNSIGPIDRVNCINNYQNIKFTNRNNNSKNNSREDLINDTNKSSKSIVDFTKLISNKASYIDWDQMVFDEYVQTQKNDSIQSNNFSITLPSINSHESSQNHHSQGHTPSIIYAPELAVTVITKSNEDNWPENFTIEYLLRLKIATNESSPDLMFEHFTCGILKPCYYRTTKNTNNKTKKLSLLRSKKYNVFNGVTCLICTNQEGYLYHFSSKSTKEISDDFKYCTIYPFTCPVSHVALENTALHALTEAGLESYTLKIPDNSSSSSKKNDVLFNIEKFDDKLNDELEPVSLIGLRPFLGVRKLLHASKHLVLLASNNDQWTCYSLSLPNPEDVYNDILNAANNHKESSRKTYEYLLREACTVLKMAKDIIYYSSDIDYSSNINTTSRQHIDILYKQSCALLADYYISSEYQKHWNLCIYYYKIADLDAKTVLKRQNNNKSPGLISYLSDVLVNLKSGPEADAIFQQHNIIDILTNSDTDDLLKLILASPVLREYATEKLINLLINIEKNDSCLFSLVLLYTQADKQYQAEKLIETISNTFIIDSTLTNWSWLFDVTNSNRGNVVPTFSEYAGILMKKKMNIFAEILGELVDRHAITLNQMIQIFLAYLPSRVGRDGKIAGMALQLFLETYLQHYYDNYPNKNHKKSLAHDESQINDEGLAIREGFKLLVRSYLSELTQSHQQIHQVDNDKKILFGNLRSNFFDLPQLYGINCNNDNEENKNIIIRPSIVKLQALLASGHLSNECIQEIEQFLDNQNIDGSLSFKILCCKNTKIAMQLLTDNCPKLLLEYAKIKYTKESEWKQFVQFLINKMNKNPNDSDIYFIYDELLKDTAIYIAQIMSIRGLQRILSNESIPALQKYIDISSQVVHADYIKTMIIGTGQHLLSTINF
;
A
#
# COMPACT_ATOMS: atom_id res chain seq x y z
N MET A 1 -17.81 -29.56 -17.20
CA MET A 1 -17.31 -30.96 -17.10
C MET A 1 -16.18 -30.97 -16.08
N VAL A 2 -16.23 -31.88 -15.10
CA VAL A 2 -15.28 -31.94 -13.98
C VAL A 2 -14.09 -32.84 -14.32
N ARG A 3 -12.89 -32.50 -13.83
CA ARG A 3 -11.70 -33.37 -13.93
C ARG A 3 -11.70 -34.37 -12.78
N VAL A 4 -11.49 -35.65 -13.08
CA VAL A 4 -11.48 -36.75 -12.10
C VAL A 4 -10.05 -37.22 -11.87
N ILE A 5 -9.61 -37.24 -10.62
CA ILE A 5 -8.25 -37.61 -10.21
C ILE A 5 -8.40 -38.55 -9.01
N PRO A 6 -8.38 -39.89 -9.17
CA PRO A 6 -8.73 -40.82 -8.09
C PRO A 6 -7.58 -40.98 -7.07
N VAL A 7 -7.45 -40.01 -6.16
CA VAL A 7 -6.33 -39.89 -5.19
C VAL A 7 -6.75 -39.60 -3.74
N TYR A 8 -8.05 -39.43 -3.46
CA TYR A 8 -8.54 -39.23 -2.10
C TYR A 8 -8.97 -40.55 -1.46
N ASN A 9 -8.22 -41.00 -0.45
CA ASN A 9 -8.40 -42.29 0.19
C ASN A 9 -8.69 -42.15 1.70
N PHE A 10 -9.85 -42.63 2.14
CA PHE A 10 -10.14 -42.79 3.57
C PHE A 10 -9.22 -43.84 4.20
N LEU A 11 -8.61 -43.53 5.35
CA LEU A 11 -7.62 -44.38 6.04
C LEU A 11 -8.22 -45.70 6.55
N SER A 12 -9.51 -45.69 6.90
CA SER A 12 -10.27 -46.86 7.32
C SER A 12 -11.76 -46.68 7.04
N GLN A 13 -12.49 -47.79 7.01
CA GLN A 13 -13.94 -47.84 6.93
C GLN A 13 -14.44 -48.88 7.94
N ASN A 14 -15.02 -48.40 9.04
CA ASN A 14 -15.79 -49.24 9.97
C ASN A 14 -17.24 -49.33 9.49
N THR A 15 -17.92 -50.44 9.80
CA THR A 15 -19.33 -50.64 9.45
C THR A 15 -20.05 -51.34 10.59
N ASP A 16 -21.00 -50.66 11.21
CA ASP A 16 -21.74 -51.14 12.38
C ASP A 16 -23.25 -51.06 12.13
N GLN A 17 -24.01 -52.03 12.64
CA GLN A 17 -25.48 -51.98 12.62
C GLN A 17 -25.99 -51.07 13.75
N ILE A 18 -27.02 -50.27 13.46
CA ILE A 18 -27.64 -49.34 14.41
C ILE A 18 -29.16 -49.46 14.37
N ASP A 19 -29.84 -49.02 15.43
CA ASP A 19 -31.28 -48.87 15.43
C ASP A 19 -31.72 -47.67 14.56
N GLU A 20 -32.99 -47.63 14.16
CA GLU A 20 -33.56 -46.49 13.42
C GLU A 20 -33.51 -45.20 14.24
N PRO A 21 -32.81 -44.14 13.77
CA PRO A 21 -32.67 -42.91 14.52
C PRO A 21 -33.67 -41.84 14.06
N THR A 22 -34.40 -41.23 15.00
CA THR A 22 -35.31 -40.11 14.73
C THR A 22 -34.55 -38.80 14.49
N ALA A 23 -33.39 -38.63 15.14
CA ALA A 23 -32.49 -37.52 14.95
C ALA A 23 -31.04 -37.91 15.30
N THR A 24 -30.05 -37.30 14.65
CA THR A 24 -28.63 -37.64 14.84
C THR A 24 -27.71 -36.42 14.71
N CYS A 25 -26.63 -36.41 15.50
CA CYS A 25 -25.52 -35.47 15.36
C CYS A 25 -24.18 -36.13 15.69
N THR A 26 -23.10 -35.53 15.20
CA THR A 26 -21.71 -35.80 15.61
C THR A 26 -21.30 -34.85 16.74
N VAL A 27 -20.35 -35.30 17.56
CA VAL A 27 -19.82 -34.58 18.71
C VAL A 27 -18.31 -34.78 18.80
N ASN A 28 -17.55 -33.73 19.13
CA ASN A 28 -16.17 -33.87 19.62
C ASN A 28 -16.08 -33.34 21.05
N VAL A 29 -15.67 -34.21 21.98
CA VAL A 29 -15.30 -33.81 23.35
C VAL A 29 -13.93 -34.39 23.66
N LEU A 30 -13.01 -33.55 24.16
CA LEU A 30 -11.65 -33.93 24.53
C LEU A 30 -10.87 -34.66 23.42
N GLY A 31 -11.15 -34.33 22.14
CA GLY A 31 -10.50 -34.95 20.99
C GLY A 31 -11.06 -36.34 20.62
N GLN A 32 -12.18 -36.74 21.21
CA GLN A 32 -12.88 -37.98 20.88
C GLN A 32 -14.12 -37.69 20.04
N ASP A 33 -14.16 -38.26 18.84
CA ASP A 33 -15.34 -38.21 17.98
C ASP A 33 -16.40 -39.20 18.48
N MET A 34 -17.64 -38.72 18.59
CA MET A 34 -18.80 -39.49 19.02
C MET A 34 -20.00 -39.26 18.10
N LEU A 35 -20.86 -40.28 18.00
CA LEU A 35 -22.12 -40.27 17.26
C LEU A 35 -23.28 -40.41 18.24
N LEU A 36 -24.18 -39.41 18.23
CA LEU A 36 -25.40 -39.42 19.03
C LEU A 36 -26.58 -39.82 18.14
N LEU A 37 -27.27 -40.88 18.56
CA LEU A 37 -28.47 -41.41 17.90
C LEU A 37 -29.66 -41.27 18.85
N ALA A 38 -30.58 -40.36 18.56
CA ALA A 38 -31.88 -40.30 19.24
C ALA A 38 -32.82 -41.34 18.63
N LEU A 39 -33.48 -42.12 19.48
CA LEU A 39 -34.33 -43.25 19.09
C LEU A 39 -35.80 -43.01 19.43
N THR A 40 -36.68 -43.76 18.75
CA THR A 40 -38.13 -43.82 19.05
C THR A 40 -38.42 -44.29 20.48
N SER A 41 -37.48 -44.97 21.14
CA SER A 41 -37.55 -45.41 22.54
C SER A 41 -37.25 -44.32 23.58
N HIS A 42 -37.42 -43.03 23.25
CA HIS A 42 -37.20 -41.88 24.14
C HIS A 42 -35.82 -41.87 24.84
N CYS A 43 -34.76 -42.14 24.07
CA CYS A 43 -33.38 -42.07 24.55
C CYS A 43 -32.40 -41.70 23.44
N ILE A 44 -31.24 -41.17 23.84
CA ILE A 44 -30.09 -40.94 22.97
C ILE A 44 -28.99 -41.95 23.33
N LYS A 45 -28.59 -42.77 22.35
CA LYS A 45 -27.40 -43.64 22.43
C LYS A 45 -26.17 -42.86 21.96
N VAL A 46 -25.11 -42.86 22.76
CA VAL A 46 -23.80 -42.26 22.45
C VAL A 46 -22.82 -43.36 22.06
N HIS A 47 -22.32 -43.35 20.84
CA HIS A 47 -21.29 -44.28 20.36
C HIS A 47 -19.97 -43.55 20.13
N SER A 48 -18.85 -44.22 20.38
CA SER A 48 -17.53 -43.73 19.99
C SER A 48 -17.24 -44.06 18.54
N LEU A 49 -16.69 -43.08 17.80
CA LEU A 49 -16.15 -43.30 16.45
C LEU A 49 -14.65 -43.67 16.50
N ASN A 50 -14.00 -43.52 17.66
CA ASN A 50 -12.58 -43.83 17.86
C ASN A 50 -12.35 -45.34 18.08
N GLY A 51 -12.08 -46.09 17.01
CA GLY A 51 -11.66 -47.50 17.09
C GLY A 51 -11.91 -48.26 15.78
N ASN A 52 -11.91 -49.60 15.86
CA ASN A 52 -12.25 -50.48 14.71
C ASN A 52 -13.73 -50.90 14.71
N GLN A 53 -14.52 -50.50 15.72
CA GLN A 53 -15.94 -50.82 15.91
C GLN A 53 -16.61 -49.68 16.68
N SER A 54 -17.87 -49.36 16.35
CA SER A 54 -18.65 -48.29 16.99
C SER A 54 -19.09 -48.67 18.41
N LYS A 55 -18.20 -48.48 19.38
CA LYS A 55 -18.46 -48.86 20.78
C LYS A 55 -19.49 -47.92 21.43
N LEU A 56 -20.62 -48.47 21.86
CA LEU A 56 -21.57 -47.78 22.74
C LEU A 56 -20.87 -47.34 24.05
N LEU A 57 -20.94 -46.04 24.35
CA LEU A 57 -20.33 -45.41 25.53
C LEU A 57 -21.34 -45.19 26.65
N THR A 58 -22.50 -44.61 26.34
CA THR A 58 -23.55 -44.28 27.31
C THR A 58 -24.91 -44.18 26.61
N ILE A 59 -25.99 -44.27 27.38
CA ILE A 59 -27.37 -43.99 26.94
C ILE A 59 -27.96 -43.03 27.96
N PHE A 60 -28.67 -41.99 27.51
CA PHE A 60 -29.44 -41.11 28.39
C PHE A 60 -30.89 -40.95 27.88
N PRO A 61 -31.89 -40.85 28.79
CA PRO A 61 -33.29 -40.68 28.40
C PRO A 61 -33.58 -39.26 27.88
N THR A 62 -34.60 -39.16 27.02
CA THR A 62 -35.26 -37.89 26.66
C THR A 62 -36.67 -37.86 27.24
N VAL A 63 -37.34 -36.71 27.20
CA VAL A 63 -38.70 -36.57 27.79
C VAL A 63 -39.79 -36.94 26.76
N ASP A 64 -39.70 -36.42 25.55
CA ASP A 64 -40.57 -36.76 24.42
C ASP A 64 -39.71 -37.27 23.23
N MET A 65 -40.29 -37.36 22.01
CA MET A 65 -39.59 -37.90 20.84
C MET A 65 -38.73 -36.83 20.15
N VAL A 66 -37.44 -37.07 19.96
CA VAL A 66 -36.53 -36.06 19.36
C VAL A 66 -36.73 -35.96 17.84
N LYS A 67 -37.09 -34.76 17.37
CA LYS A 67 -37.21 -34.39 15.95
C LYS A 67 -35.95 -33.74 15.38
N GLN A 68 -35.24 -32.95 16.19
CA GLN A 68 -33.95 -32.36 15.82
C GLN A 68 -32.98 -32.52 16.99
N LEU A 69 -31.71 -32.83 16.68
CA LEU A 69 -30.66 -33.06 17.66
C LEU A 69 -29.42 -32.26 17.26
N LEU A 70 -28.90 -31.45 18.18
CA LEU A 70 -27.70 -30.65 18.02
C LEU A 70 -26.80 -30.79 19.25
N HIS A 71 -25.50 -30.61 19.06
CA HIS A 71 -24.53 -30.41 20.15
C HIS A 71 -23.87 -29.03 20.00
N CYS A 72 -23.32 -28.52 21.10
CA CYS A 72 -22.54 -27.29 21.11
C CYS A 72 -21.19 -27.48 21.82
N ASP A 73 -20.09 -27.37 21.08
CA ASP A 73 -18.72 -27.45 21.62
C ASP A 73 -18.49 -26.47 22.78
N LYS A 74 -18.88 -25.20 22.60
CA LYS A 74 -18.57 -24.13 23.56
C LYS A 74 -19.23 -24.31 24.92
N GLY A 75 -20.44 -24.87 24.96
CA GLY A 75 -21.17 -25.12 26.21
C GLY A 75 -21.18 -26.58 26.67
N ASN A 76 -20.69 -27.49 25.82
CA ASN A 76 -20.83 -28.94 25.93
C ASN A 76 -22.24 -29.42 26.33
N TYR A 77 -23.24 -28.92 25.61
CA TYR A 77 -24.64 -29.30 25.79
C TYR A 77 -25.21 -29.96 24.54
N VAL A 78 -26.23 -30.79 24.72
CA VAL A 78 -27.02 -31.39 23.63
C VAL A 78 -28.40 -30.73 23.64
N ALA A 79 -28.73 -29.99 22.57
CA ALA A 79 -30.04 -29.38 22.41
C ALA A 79 -30.94 -30.25 21.52
N THR A 80 -32.18 -30.46 21.98
CA THR A 80 -33.21 -31.20 21.25
C THR A 80 -34.38 -30.28 20.90
N LEU A 81 -34.97 -30.52 19.73
CA LEU A 81 -36.35 -30.19 19.46
C LEU A 81 -37.15 -31.48 19.67
N GLU A 82 -37.95 -31.54 20.71
CA GLU A 82 -38.74 -32.71 21.11
C GLU A 82 -40.22 -32.51 20.79
N GLN A 83 -40.84 -33.55 20.24
CA GLN A 83 -42.23 -33.55 19.79
C GLN A 83 -43.08 -34.44 20.70
N LYS A 84 -44.06 -33.82 21.35
CA LYS A 84 -45.07 -34.45 22.19
C LYS A 84 -46.39 -34.51 21.44
N ILE A 85 -47.04 -35.67 21.46
CA ILE A 85 -48.42 -35.84 20.96
C ILE A 85 -49.34 -35.88 22.18
N ASP A 86 -50.23 -34.90 22.29
CA ASP A 86 -51.22 -34.85 23.35
C ASP A 86 -52.41 -35.78 23.07
N ARG A 87 -53.24 -36.03 24.10
CA ARG A 87 -54.35 -37.00 24.05
C ARG A 87 -55.38 -36.70 22.96
N ASP A 88 -55.49 -35.44 22.56
CA ASP A 88 -56.39 -34.95 21.51
C ASP A 88 -55.75 -35.00 20.11
N GLY A 89 -54.58 -35.65 19.95
CA GLY A 89 -53.82 -35.75 18.71
C GLY A 89 -53.02 -34.49 18.33
N LEU A 90 -53.12 -33.42 19.12
CA LEU A 90 -52.38 -32.18 18.91
C LEU A 90 -50.87 -32.38 19.13
N ILE A 91 -50.08 -31.81 18.23
CA ILE A 91 -48.62 -31.89 18.24
C ILE A 91 -48.07 -30.62 18.90
N ASN A 92 -47.35 -30.80 20.01
CA ASN A 92 -46.66 -29.75 20.76
C ASN A 92 -45.15 -29.98 20.71
N ASN A 93 -44.37 -28.96 20.36
CA ASN A 93 -42.91 -29.03 20.31
C ASN A 93 -42.29 -28.29 21.49
N PHE A 94 -41.20 -28.83 22.04
CA PHE A 94 -40.44 -28.26 23.15
C PHE A 94 -38.95 -28.20 22.80
N VAL A 95 -38.25 -27.16 23.24
CA VAL A 95 -36.78 -27.11 23.17
C VAL A 95 -36.22 -27.45 24.53
N ARG A 96 -35.41 -28.52 24.58
CA ARG A 96 -34.78 -29.03 25.80
C ARG A 96 -33.27 -29.16 25.61
N ILE A 97 -32.53 -28.96 26.68
CA ILE A 97 -31.06 -28.90 26.64
C ILE A 97 -30.49 -29.79 27.72
N TYR A 98 -29.76 -30.84 27.32
CA TYR A 98 -29.16 -31.85 28.19
C TYR A 98 -27.70 -31.49 28.45
N VAL A 99 -27.33 -31.44 29.73
CA VAL A 99 -25.96 -31.23 30.22
C VAL A 99 -25.53 -32.39 31.12
N ASN A 100 -24.22 -32.58 31.29
CA ASN A 100 -23.60 -33.73 31.96
C ASN A 100 -23.93 -35.11 31.32
N TRP A 101 -24.38 -35.11 30.07
CA TRP A 101 -24.90 -36.28 29.35
C TRP A 101 -23.88 -37.44 29.21
N GLU A 102 -22.60 -37.13 29.08
CA GLU A 102 -21.48 -38.10 29.07
C GLU A 102 -21.42 -38.98 30.32
N ILE A 103 -21.67 -38.41 31.50
CA ILE A 103 -21.38 -39.06 32.79
C ILE A 103 -22.50 -40.04 33.19
N CYS A 104 -23.62 -40.02 32.47
CA CYS A 104 -24.85 -40.73 32.84
C CYS A 104 -24.67 -42.26 32.99
N GLY A 105 -23.80 -42.89 32.17
CA GLY A 105 -23.59 -44.34 32.15
C GLY A 105 -23.00 -44.94 33.44
N ASN A 106 -22.43 -44.12 34.33
CA ASN A 106 -21.81 -44.58 35.58
C ASN A 106 -22.68 -44.41 36.83
N GLN A 107 -23.85 -43.77 36.75
CA GLN A 107 -24.64 -43.40 37.94
C GLN A 107 -26.13 -43.63 37.72
N ASN A 108 -26.72 -44.57 38.49
CA ASN A 108 -28.17 -44.88 38.54
C ASN A 108 -28.97 -43.74 39.21
N GLN A 109 -28.87 -42.52 38.69
CA GLN A 109 -29.52 -41.32 39.20
C GLN A 109 -30.56 -40.83 38.19
N ALA A 110 -31.79 -40.59 38.68
CA ALA A 110 -32.86 -40.05 37.85
C ALA A 110 -32.49 -38.65 37.32
N MET A 111 -32.78 -38.44 36.03
CA MET A 111 -32.62 -37.16 35.34
C MET A 111 -33.22 -36.00 36.13
N ARG A 112 -32.48 -34.90 36.20
CA ARG A 112 -32.93 -33.65 36.80
C ARG A 112 -33.58 -32.77 35.74
N ALA A 113 -34.81 -32.28 35.96
CA ALA A 113 -35.45 -31.30 35.10
C ALA A 113 -35.44 -29.90 35.75
N ARG A 114 -35.25 -28.84 34.95
CA ARG A 114 -35.51 -27.44 35.33
C ARG A 114 -35.96 -26.61 34.13
N ILE A 115 -36.45 -25.39 34.40
CA ILE A 115 -36.83 -24.40 33.37
C ILE A 115 -35.81 -23.26 33.39
N ALA A 116 -35.30 -22.89 32.21
CA ALA A 116 -34.25 -21.89 32.06
C ALA A 116 -34.64 -20.53 32.68
N GLY A 117 -33.70 -19.91 33.39
CA GLY A 117 -33.89 -18.61 34.06
C GLY A 117 -34.97 -18.57 35.16
N ARG A 118 -35.60 -19.70 35.50
CA ARG A 118 -36.70 -19.78 36.50
C ARG A 118 -36.40 -20.70 37.68
N VAL A 119 -35.55 -21.72 37.50
CA VAL A 119 -35.31 -22.77 38.52
C VAL A 119 -33.82 -23.05 38.67
N THR A 120 -33.21 -22.54 39.74
CA THR A 120 -31.79 -22.70 40.04
C THR A 120 -31.43 -24.15 40.46
N PRO A 121 -30.23 -24.67 40.13
CA PRO A 121 -29.74 -25.94 40.64
C PRO A 121 -29.72 -26.02 42.17
N SER A 122 -30.18 -27.16 42.72
CA SER A 122 -30.30 -27.42 44.15
C SER A 122 -29.14 -28.27 44.68
N LEU A 123 -28.69 -27.97 45.90
CA LEU A 123 -27.43 -28.44 46.46
C LEU A 123 -27.39 -29.91 46.91
N ASN A 124 -28.55 -30.55 47.07
CA ASN A 124 -28.66 -31.81 47.81
C ASN A 124 -28.36 -33.07 46.96
N ARG A 125 -27.67 -32.93 45.81
CA ARG A 125 -27.32 -34.03 44.89
C ARG A 125 -25.94 -33.81 44.24
N ASN A 126 -25.35 -34.89 43.76
CA ASN A 126 -24.04 -34.89 43.12
C ASN A 126 -24.03 -34.04 41.83
N GLN A 127 -22.93 -33.32 41.59
CA GLN A 127 -22.79 -32.39 40.46
C GLN A 127 -22.83 -33.07 39.08
N ASN A 128 -22.64 -34.39 39.02
CA ASN A 128 -22.42 -35.17 37.79
C ASN A 128 -23.69 -35.87 37.27
N SER A 129 -24.88 -35.57 37.81
CA SER A 129 -26.14 -36.09 37.29
C SER A 129 -26.51 -35.43 35.96
N LEU A 130 -27.11 -36.21 35.04
CA LEU A 130 -27.79 -35.69 33.84
C LEU A 130 -28.84 -34.64 34.24
N GLU A 131 -28.75 -33.46 33.64
CA GLU A 131 -29.74 -32.39 33.81
C GLU A 131 -30.30 -31.95 32.46
N MET A 132 -31.63 -31.80 32.40
CA MET A 132 -32.41 -31.28 31.29
C MET A 132 -32.94 -29.90 31.67
N ILE A 133 -32.68 -28.93 30.80
CA ILE A 133 -33.15 -27.54 30.90
C ILE A 133 -34.18 -27.30 29.78
N GLU A 134 -35.44 -27.05 30.15
CA GLU A 134 -36.50 -26.70 29.20
C GLU A 134 -36.55 -25.17 28.99
N LEU A 135 -36.63 -24.73 27.73
CA LEU A 135 -36.72 -23.30 27.42
C LEU A 135 -38.17 -22.81 27.52
N PRO A 136 -38.45 -21.74 28.29
CA PRO A 136 -39.80 -21.16 28.38
C PRO A 136 -40.11 -20.33 27.11
N LEU A 137 -40.67 -20.99 26.10
CA LEU A 137 -41.07 -20.38 24.82
C LEU A 137 -42.55 -19.93 24.84
N ASN A 138 -42.87 -18.88 24.09
CA ASN A 138 -44.23 -18.35 23.98
C ASN A 138 -45.01 -18.93 22.80
N ASN A 139 -44.33 -19.35 21.74
CA ASN A 139 -44.89 -19.93 20.51
C ASN A 139 -44.26 -21.31 20.26
N GLN A 140 -44.88 -22.13 19.41
CA GLN A 140 -44.38 -23.45 19.04
C GLN A 140 -43.03 -23.34 18.29
N PRO A 141 -41.95 -23.97 18.78
CA PRO A 141 -40.69 -24.03 18.06
C PRO A 141 -40.79 -24.93 16.83
N THR A 142 -40.23 -24.47 15.71
CA THR A 142 -40.17 -25.21 14.44
C THR A 142 -38.79 -25.75 14.14
N GLN A 143 -37.73 -25.05 14.58
CA GLN A 143 -36.32 -25.42 14.36
C GLN A 143 -35.39 -24.77 15.39
N ILE A 144 -34.23 -25.37 15.62
CA ILE A 144 -33.15 -24.83 16.47
C ILE A 144 -31.80 -24.80 15.72
N ALA A 145 -30.89 -23.91 16.14
CA ALA A 145 -29.49 -23.87 15.72
C ALA A 145 -28.57 -23.44 16.88
N ALA A 146 -27.38 -24.02 16.99
CA ALA A 146 -26.42 -23.73 18.06
C ALA A 146 -25.13 -23.11 17.49
N CYS A 147 -24.75 -21.93 17.96
CA CYS A 147 -23.50 -21.30 17.57
C CYS A 147 -22.33 -21.98 18.28
N GLN A 148 -21.51 -22.73 17.54
CA GLN A 148 -20.46 -23.58 18.12
C GLN A 148 -19.39 -22.83 18.92
N THR A 149 -19.25 -21.51 18.74
CA THR A 149 -18.10 -20.71 19.21
C THR A 149 -18.46 -19.71 20.32
N THR A 150 -19.69 -19.16 20.31
CA THR A 150 -20.25 -18.35 21.40
C THR A 150 -21.02 -19.21 22.41
N GLY A 151 -21.66 -20.28 21.94
CA GLY A 151 -22.52 -21.16 22.72
C GLY A 151 -24.00 -20.80 22.69
N ASN A 152 -24.37 -19.68 22.07
CA ASN A 152 -25.76 -19.22 22.01
C ASN A 152 -26.64 -20.17 21.19
N LEU A 153 -27.90 -20.34 21.59
CA LEU A 153 -28.91 -21.09 20.86
C LEU A 153 -29.90 -20.14 20.18
N LEU A 154 -30.13 -20.33 18.88
CA LEU A 154 -31.14 -19.63 18.09
C LEU A 154 -32.35 -20.56 17.93
N VAL A 155 -33.52 -20.11 18.37
CA VAL A 155 -34.78 -20.87 18.32
C VAL A 155 -35.73 -20.20 17.35
N VAL A 156 -36.23 -20.94 16.35
CA VAL A 156 -37.20 -20.47 15.36
C VAL A 156 -38.60 -20.93 15.75
N MET A 157 -39.56 -20.01 15.63
CA MET A 157 -41.00 -20.20 15.86
C MET A 157 -41.72 -19.67 14.61
N SER A 158 -41.91 -20.54 13.60
CA SER A 158 -42.40 -20.18 12.26
C SER A 158 -41.48 -19.19 11.54
N ASN A 159 -41.86 -17.90 11.39
CA ASN A 159 -41.05 -16.86 10.74
C ASN A 159 -40.43 -15.85 11.72
N GLU A 160 -40.48 -16.13 13.03
CA GLU A 160 -39.81 -15.35 14.08
C GLU A 160 -38.72 -16.22 14.73
N ALA A 161 -37.54 -15.67 15.00
CA ALA A 161 -36.47 -16.36 15.71
C ALA A 161 -35.92 -15.53 16.88
N VAL A 162 -35.53 -16.21 17.97
CA VAL A 162 -35.03 -15.58 19.20
C VAL A 162 -33.70 -16.20 19.62
N ILE A 163 -32.76 -15.36 20.05
CA ILE A 163 -31.48 -15.80 20.61
C ILE A 163 -31.62 -16.01 22.11
N HIS A 164 -31.17 -17.18 22.56
CA HIS A 164 -30.93 -17.52 23.96
C HIS A 164 -29.42 -17.48 24.23
N GLU A 165 -28.99 -16.56 25.09
CA GLU A 165 -27.58 -16.40 25.49
C GLU A 165 -27.16 -17.53 26.43
N LEU A 166 -26.04 -18.20 26.13
CA LEU A 166 -25.43 -19.16 27.04
C LEU A 166 -24.77 -18.43 28.22
N LYS A 167 -25.29 -18.63 29.42
CA LYS A 167 -24.72 -18.10 30.67
C LYS A 167 -24.08 -19.19 31.52
N VAL A 168 -23.01 -18.82 32.21
CA VAL A 168 -22.43 -19.60 33.31
C VAL A 168 -22.73 -18.86 34.61
N GLU A 169 -23.91 -19.16 35.15
CA GLU A 169 -24.42 -18.64 36.41
C GLU A 169 -23.59 -19.15 37.60
N THR A 170 -23.75 -18.54 38.78
CA THR A 170 -23.10 -18.98 40.02
C THR A 170 -24.10 -18.98 41.17
N HIS A 171 -24.39 -20.16 41.73
CA HIS A 171 -25.31 -20.32 42.85
C HIS A 171 -24.77 -19.63 44.11
N GLN A 172 -25.49 -18.62 44.59
CA GLN A 172 -24.98 -17.61 45.53
C GLN A 172 -24.41 -18.20 46.84
N LEU A 173 -25.08 -19.19 47.43
CA LEU A 173 -24.70 -19.76 48.73
C LEU A 173 -23.50 -20.73 48.66
N SER A 174 -23.35 -21.45 47.54
CA SER A 174 -22.34 -22.52 47.39
C SER A 174 -21.19 -22.14 46.46
N LYS A 175 -21.30 -21.00 45.75
CA LYS A 175 -20.38 -20.54 44.70
C LYS A 175 -20.18 -21.54 43.56
N HIS A 176 -21.08 -22.54 43.43
CA HIS A 176 -21.06 -23.52 42.35
C HIS A 176 -21.53 -22.89 41.04
N LYS A 177 -20.84 -23.21 39.95
CA LYS A 177 -21.20 -22.73 38.61
C LYS A 177 -22.12 -23.72 37.90
N PHE A 178 -23.05 -23.20 37.11
CA PHE A 178 -23.95 -24.00 36.28
C PHE A 178 -24.27 -23.27 34.97
N ILE A 179 -24.73 -24.02 33.97
CA ILE A 179 -25.14 -23.48 32.66
C ILE A 179 -26.62 -23.09 32.72
N ASP A 180 -26.99 -21.91 32.22
CA ASP A 180 -28.38 -21.52 31.97
C ASP A 180 -28.51 -20.66 30.71
N PHE A 181 -29.75 -20.38 30.28
CA PHE A 181 -30.05 -19.74 29.00
C PHE A 181 -31.00 -18.55 29.15
N ASP A 182 -30.50 -17.34 28.89
CA ASP A 182 -31.28 -16.11 28.95
C ASP A 182 -31.86 -15.74 27.58
N ILE A 183 -33.18 -15.68 27.49
CA ILE A 183 -33.90 -15.22 26.30
C ILE A 183 -33.68 -13.71 26.06
N ARG A 184 -33.37 -13.29 24.83
CA ARG A 184 -33.27 -11.87 24.49
C ARG A 184 -34.65 -11.22 24.29
N PRO A 185 -34.80 -9.91 24.62
CA PRO A 185 -36.07 -9.18 24.54
C PRO A 185 -36.45 -8.76 23.11
N TRP A 186 -35.57 -9.06 22.14
CA TRP A 186 -35.75 -8.81 20.72
C TRP A 186 -35.73 -10.11 19.93
N SER A 187 -36.35 -10.08 18.76
CA SER A 187 -36.44 -11.21 17.83
C SER A 187 -36.15 -10.80 16.39
N LEU A 188 -35.82 -11.77 15.56
CA LEU A 188 -35.61 -11.62 14.13
C LEU A 188 -36.86 -12.14 13.40
N LYS A 189 -37.57 -11.28 12.67
CA LYS A 189 -38.69 -11.68 11.82
C LYS A 189 -38.27 -11.72 10.36
N PHE A 190 -38.51 -12.87 9.72
CA PHE A 190 -38.13 -13.18 8.35
C PHE A 190 -39.32 -13.00 7.38
N THR A 191 -39.03 -12.71 6.11
CA THR A 191 -40.06 -12.69 5.05
C THR A 191 -40.61 -14.07 4.67
N PHE A 192 -39.91 -15.16 5.00
CA PHE A 192 -40.34 -16.54 4.76
C PHE A 192 -40.06 -17.44 5.98
N GLN A 193 -40.76 -18.57 6.07
CA GLN A 193 -40.49 -19.61 7.06
C GLN A 193 -39.30 -20.48 6.60
N PRO A 194 -38.20 -20.59 7.38
CA PRO A 194 -37.07 -21.43 7.05
C PRO A 194 -37.29 -22.91 7.42
N ASN A 195 -36.64 -23.79 6.64
CA ASN A 195 -36.52 -25.23 6.86
C ASN A 195 -35.08 -25.65 7.21
N ASN A 196 -34.08 -24.79 6.99
CA ASN A 196 -32.77 -24.86 7.64
C ASN A 196 -32.33 -23.47 8.11
N ILE A 197 -31.60 -23.43 9.22
CA ILE A 197 -31.04 -22.22 9.82
C ILE A 197 -29.72 -22.56 10.51
N GLU A 198 -28.69 -21.75 10.28
CA GLU A 198 -27.37 -21.92 10.89
C GLU A 198 -26.86 -20.56 11.38
N ILE A 199 -26.13 -20.57 12.51
CA ILE A 199 -25.59 -19.38 13.18
C ILE A 199 -24.12 -19.60 13.53
N THR A 200 -23.27 -18.63 13.20
CA THR A 200 -21.83 -18.67 13.40
C THR A 200 -21.32 -17.26 13.70
N GLU A 201 -20.76 -17.06 14.89
CA GLU A 201 -20.41 -15.72 15.39
C GLU A 201 -21.63 -14.76 15.24
N GLU A 202 -21.48 -13.70 14.44
CA GLU A 202 -22.48 -12.68 14.10
C GLU A 202 -23.20 -12.92 12.77
N PHE A 203 -22.95 -14.06 12.11
CA PHE A 203 -23.51 -14.42 10.80
C PHE A 203 -24.63 -15.46 10.97
N ILE A 204 -25.74 -15.28 10.25
CA ILE A 204 -26.89 -16.18 10.25
C ILE A 204 -27.30 -16.46 8.81
N SER A 205 -27.42 -17.74 8.44
CA SER A 205 -28.02 -18.18 7.18
C SER A 205 -29.39 -18.82 7.44
N ILE A 206 -30.37 -18.46 6.62
CA ILE A 206 -31.72 -19.07 6.62
C ILE A 206 -32.09 -19.56 5.22
N ARG A 207 -32.80 -20.68 5.15
CA ARG A 207 -33.08 -21.37 3.88
C ARG A 207 -34.40 -22.14 3.91
N ASN A 208 -35.14 -22.16 2.81
CA ASN A 208 -36.17 -23.16 2.54
C ASN A 208 -35.93 -23.84 1.17
N SER A 209 -36.94 -24.40 0.51
CA SER A 209 -36.77 -25.04 -0.81
C SER A 209 -36.48 -24.04 -1.94
N THR A 210 -36.94 -22.79 -1.85
CA THR A 210 -36.88 -21.81 -2.96
C THR A 210 -36.10 -20.54 -2.65
N ASN A 211 -35.94 -20.20 -1.37
CA ASN A 211 -35.29 -18.97 -0.89
C ASN A 211 -34.08 -19.31 0.00
N PHE A 212 -33.01 -18.52 -0.14
CA PHE A 212 -31.83 -18.52 0.73
C PHE A 212 -31.42 -17.09 1.08
N MET A 213 -31.01 -16.84 2.33
CA MET A 213 -30.48 -15.55 2.76
C MET A 213 -29.39 -15.72 3.82
N LEU A 214 -28.23 -15.11 3.59
CA LEU A 214 -27.15 -14.91 4.56
C LEU A 214 -27.09 -13.42 4.94
N PHE A 215 -27.12 -13.16 6.24
CA PHE A 215 -27.02 -11.82 6.81
C PHE A 215 -26.15 -11.82 8.07
N LYS A 216 -25.74 -10.63 8.49
CA LYS A 216 -24.83 -10.38 9.59
C LYS A 216 -25.46 -9.36 10.55
N LEU A 217 -25.25 -9.56 11.85
CA LEU A 217 -25.81 -8.73 12.92
C LEU A 217 -24.69 -7.87 13.55
N THR A 218 -24.51 -6.65 13.03
CA THR A 218 -23.54 -5.68 13.56
C THR A 218 -24.16 -4.80 14.65
N ASN A 219 -23.31 -4.11 15.43
CA ASN A 219 -23.75 -3.25 16.53
C ASN A 219 -22.79 -2.07 16.66
N CYS A 220 -23.25 -0.89 16.24
CA CYS A 220 -22.43 0.32 16.04
C CYS A 220 -21.57 0.67 17.26
N ILE A 221 -22.09 0.47 18.47
CA ILE A 221 -21.45 0.86 19.75
C ILE A 221 -20.12 0.11 19.98
N TYR A 222 -19.94 -1.07 19.41
CA TYR A 222 -18.70 -1.86 19.56
C TYR A 222 -17.73 -1.71 18.39
N ASP A 223 -18.17 -1.20 17.24
CA ASP A 223 -17.36 -1.12 16.03
C ASP A 223 -16.66 0.24 15.85
N ASP A 224 -17.27 1.35 16.30
CA ASP A 224 -16.67 2.70 16.31
C ASP A 224 -15.29 2.77 17.00
N VAL A 225 -15.04 1.88 17.97
CA VAL A 225 -13.77 1.80 18.73
C VAL A 225 -12.58 1.36 17.85
N ASN A 226 -12.82 0.87 16.64
CA ASN A 226 -11.78 0.36 15.74
C ASN A 226 -11.37 1.34 14.62
N SER A 227 -12.02 2.50 14.48
CA SER A 227 -11.88 3.36 13.28
C SER A 227 -11.91 4.87 13.57
N ILE A 228 -11.03 5.36 14.45
CA ILE A 228 -10.82 6.80 14.65
C ILE A 228 -9.36 7.19 14.38
N GLY A 229 -9.11 7.63 13.14
CA GLY A 229 -8.20 8.76 12.91
C GLY A 229 -8.98 10.07 13.11
N PRO A 230 -8.32 11.19 13.41
CA PRO A 230 -9.03 12.46 13.65
C PRO A 230 -9.52 13.08 12.34
N ILE A 231 -10.75 13.60 12.32
CA ILE A 231 -11.15 14.97 11.90
C ILE A 231 -12.69 15.11 11.86
N ASP A 232 -13.15 16.32 12.18
CA ASP A 232 -14.48 16.95 12.01
C ASP A 232 -15.79 16.16 12.25
N ARG A 233 -16.49 16.57 13.32
CA ARG A 233 -17.93 16.31 13.53
C ARG A 233 -18.75 17.44 12.94
N VAL A 234 -19.74 17.12 12.10
CA VAL A 234 -20.81 18.06 11.71
C VAL A 234 -22.15 17.61 12.29
N ASN A 235 -22.72 18.46 13.13
CA ASN A 235 -24.13 18.57 13.52
C ASN A 235 -24.98 17.31 13.66
N CYS A 236 -25.21 16.89 14.91
CA CYS A 236 -26.54 16.49 15.37
C CYS A 236 -26.86 17.29 16.64
N ILE A 237 -27.90 18.13 16.57
CA ILE A 237 -28.34 19.00 17.67
C ILE A 237 -29.66 18.44 18.22
N ASN A 238 -29.66 18.03 19.49
CA ASN A 238 -30.61 18.57 20.47
C ASN A 238 -30.33 18.14 21.92
N ASN A 239 -30.27 19.15 22.79
CA ASN A 239 -30.77 19.20 24.16
C ASN A 239 -30.95 17.88 24.95
N TYR A 240 -30.08 17.67 25.95
CA TYR A 240 -30.55 17.49 27.33
C TYR A 240 -29.66 18.28 28.31
N GLN A 241 -30.27 18.86 29.35
CA GLN A 241 -29.57 19.67 30.34
C GLN A 241 -29.22 18.87 31.60
N ASN A 242 -28.23 19.38 32.35
CA ASN A 242 -28.04 19.17 33.79
C ASN A 242 -27.82 17.73 34.32
N ILE A 243 -26.55 17.32 34.43
CA ILE A 243 -26.02 16.82 35.71
C ILE A 243 -24.77 17.64 36.07
N LYS A 244 -24.71 18.18 37.28
CA LYS A 244 -23.49 18.73 37.90
C LYS A 244 -22.92 17.70 38.87
N PHE A 245 -21.65 17.35 38.79
CA PHE A 245 -20.92 16.82 39.96
C PHE A 245 -19.45 17.24 40.02
N THR A 246 -19.22 18.30 40.80
CA THR A 246 -18.07 18.53 41.71
C THR A 246 -16.66 18.17 41.27
N ASN A 247 -15.83 19.21 41.07
CA ASN A 247 -14.38 19.10 41.25
C ASN A 247 -14.02 18.53 42.63
N ARG A 248 -13.00 17.68 42.70
CA ARG A 248 -12.14 17.51 43.88
C ARG A 248 -10.68 17.48 43.47
N ASN A 249 -9.96 18.55 43.81
CA ASN A 249 -8.50 18.54 43.83
C ASN A 249 -8.01 17.52 44.88
N ASN A 250 -6.85 16.91 44.63
CA ASN A 250 -6.00 16.40 45.71
C ASN A 250 -4.53 16.43 45.25
N ASN A 251 -3.76 17.38 45.80
CA ASN A 251 -2.31 17.35 45.72
C ASN A 251 -1.77 16.40 46.79
N SER A 252 -0.79 15.57 46.45
CA SER A 252 0.10 14.94 47.45
C SER A 252 1.55 15.04 46.94
N LYS A 253 2.50 15.15 47.87
CA LYS A 253 3.87 15.57 47.59
C LYS A 253 4.82 14.37 47.43
N ASN A 254 5.90 14.62 46.71
CA ASN A 254 7.28 14.16 46.88
C ASN A 254 7.53 12.94 47.80
N ASN A 255 8.38 12.03 47.34
CA ASN A 255 9.75 12.03 47.87
C ASN A 255 10.75 11.39 46.89
N SER A 256 12.02 11.79 47.02
CA SER A 256 13.16 11.37 46.20
C SER A 256 13.83 10.11 46.74
N ARG A 257 14.65 9.49 45.90
CA ARG A 257 15.90 8.82 46.29
C ARG A 257 16.91 8.90 45.15
N GLU A 258 18.11 9.36 45.45
CA GLU A 258 19.30 9.20 44.60
C GLU A 258 19.74 7.70 44.60
N ASP A 259 20.52 7.15 43.67
CA ASP A 259 21.81 7.67 43.18
C ASP A 259 22.35 6.94 41.92
N LEU A 260 23.27 7.62 41.23
CA LEU A 260 24.44 7.16 40.46
C LEU A 260 24.44 5.77 39.75
N ILE A 261 24.69 5.78 38.43
CA ILE A 261 26.02 5.51 37.85
C ILE A 261 26.11 6.08 36.43
N ASN A 262 27.33 6.36 35.96
CA ASN A 262 27.59 6.98 34.65
C ASN A 262 27.22 6.06 33.48
N ASP A 263 26.84 6.67 32.35
CA ASP A 263 27.23 6.12 31.06
C ASP A 263 27.62 7.24 30.08
N THR A 264 28.86 7.18 29.60
CA THR A 264 29.42 8.14 28.65
C THR A 264 29.49 7.52 27.27
N ASN A 265 28.66 7.97 26.33
CA ASN A 265 29.05 8.08 24.91
C ASN A 265 28.00 8.85 24.08
N LYS A 266 28.43 9.94 23.42
CA LYS A 266 27.63 10.63 22.39
C LYS A 266 28.00 10.08 21.01
N SER A 267 27.20 9.18 20.45
CA SER A 267 27.35 8.76 19.06
C SER A 267 26.79 9.84 18.10
N SER A 268 27.61 10.27 17.15
CA SER A 268 27.29 11.30 16.16
C SER A 268 26.28 10.78 15.12
N LYS A 269 25.19 11.51 14.89
CA LYS A 269 24.23 11.22 13.80
C LYS A 269 24.70 11.88 12.50
N SER A 270 24.88 11.09 11.44
CA SER A 270 25.07 11.60 10.08
C SER A 270 23.91 12.51 9.65
N ILE A 271 24.23 13.52 8.84
CA ILE A 271 23.31 14.62 8.49
C ILE A 271 22.43 14.25 7.28
N VAL A 272 22.84 13.27 6.48
CA VAL A 272 22.09 12.79 5.31
C VAL A 272 22.15 11.26 5.23
N ASP A 273 21.07 10.65 4.75
CA ASP A 273 20.82 9.21 4.78
C ASP A 273 20.70 8.67 3.35
N PHE A 274 21.85 8.37 2.72
CA PHE A 274 21.96 8.00 1.30
C PHE A 274 21.36 6.63 0.96
N THR A 275 20.95 5.86 1.96
CA THR A 275 20.17 4.63 1.78
C THR A 275 18.79 4.87 1.18
N LYS A 276 18.28 6.12 1.17
CA LYS A 276 16.88 6.41 0.84
C LYS A 276 16.42 6.26 -0.62
N LEU A 277 17.29 5.81 -1.54
CA LEU A 277 16.82 5.17 -2.78
C LEU A 277 17.30 3.74 -2.99
N ILE A 278 18.15 3.19 -2.11
CA ILE A 278 18.55 1.78 -2.14
C ILE A 278 18.33 1.16 -0.76
N SER A 279 17.20 0.46 -0.66
CA SER A 279 16.69 -0.36 0.45
C SER A 279 16.07 0.34 1.67
N ASN A 280 15.01 -0.30 2.15
CA ASN A 280 14.36 -0.02 3.44
C ASN A 280 15.33 -0.06 4.62
N LYS A 281 14.95 0.60 5.72
CA LYS A 281 15.58 0.42 7.02
C LYS A 281 15.59 -1.06 7.43
N ALA A 282 16.78 -1.63 7.51
CA ALA A 282 17.11 -2.69 8.45
C ALA A 282 18.31 -2.21 9.27
N SER A 283 18.08 -1.83 10.53
CA SER A 283 19.13 -1.34 11.43
C SER A 283 19.51 -2.42 12.44
N TYR A 284 20.64 -3.09 12.18
CA TYR A 284 21.40 -3.95 13.08
C TYR A 284 20.70 -5.21 13.64
N ILE A 285 21.41 -6.34 13.51
CA ILE A 285 21.16 -7.59 14.22
C ILE A 285 22.37 -7.79 15.15
N ASP A 286 22.16 -8.27 16.37
CA ASP A 286 23.15 -8.94 17.22
C ASP A 286 22.45 -9.46 18.50
N TRP A 287 22.78 -10.63 19.09
CA TRP A 287 23.78 -11.65 18.68
C TRP A 287 23.20 -13.07 18.53
N ASP A 288 21.92 -13.30 18.82
CA ASP A 288 21.23 -14.57 18.52
C ASP A 288 20.37 -14.35 17.26
N GLN A 289 20.63 -14.93 16.08
CA GLN A 289 21.40 -16.13 15.76
C GLN A 289 21.01 -17.36 16.61
N MET A 290 19.80 -17.86 16.38
CA MET A 290 19.69 -19.14 15.66
C MET A 290 18.29 -19.43 15.09
N VAL A 291 18.23 -19.44 13.75
CA VAL A 291 17.62 -20.51 12.92
C VAL A 291 16.08 -20.64 12.91
N PHE A 292 15.36 -20.52 11.78
CA PHE A 292 15.73 -20.19 10.38
C PHE A 292 14.47 -19.68 9.62
N ASP A 293 14.57 -18.52 8.96
CA ASP A 293 14.10 -18.07 7.62
C ASP A 293 12.69 -18.49 7.09
N GLU A 294 11.81 -17.60 6.58
CA GLU A 294 11.85 -16.53 5.54
C GLU A 294 11.44 -16.96 4.10
N TYR A 295 12.00 -16.40 3.01
CA TYR A 295 11.23 -15.89 1.85
C TYR A 295 11.96 -15.74 0.45
N VAL A 296 11.24 -15.43 -0.66
CA VAL A 296 11.75 -15.30 -2.08
C VAL A 296 11.02 -15.61 -3.48
N GLN A 297 9.76 -15.58 -4.05
CA GLN A 297 8.33 -15.06 -3.98
C GLN A 297 7.17 -16.16 -4.33
N THR A 298 5.94 -16.00 -4.96
CA THR A 298 4.76 -17.03 -4.91
C THR A 298 3.64 -17.34 -6.08
N GLN A 299 3.75 -18.17 -7.19
CA GLN A 299 2.78 -18.38 -8.36
C GLN A 299 3.26 -19.29 -9.61
N LYS A 300 2.44 -19.45 -10.71
CA LYS A 300 2.39 -20.30 -12.02
C LYS A 300 3.60 -20.33 -13.07
N ASN A 301 3.79 -21.07 -14.23
CA ASN A 301 3.25 -22.24 -15.05
C ASN A 301 4.25 -22.84 -16.16
N ASP A 302 3.95 -23.99 -16.81
CA ASP A 302 4.22 -24.65 -18.17
C ASP A 302 5.40 -24.37 -19.13
N SER A 303 6.00 -25.29 -19.95
CA SER A 303 5.39 -26.13 -21.05
C SER A 303 6.44 -26.98 -21.84
N ILE A 304 6.20 -28.01 -22.72
CA ILE A 304 5.07 -28.94 -23.02
C ILE A 304 5.58 -30.29 -23.68
N GLN A 305 5.09 -31.47 -23.24
CA GLN A 305 4.93 -32.80 -23.96
C GLN A 305 6.16 -33.58 -24.58
N SER A 306 6.14 -34.89 -24.89
CA SER A 306 5.25 -36.05 -24.56
C SER A 306 5.81 -37.42 -25.05
N ASN A 307 5.06 -38.52 -24.76
CA ASN A 307 4.90 -39.77 -25.54
C ASN A 307 5.88 -40.97 -25.29
N ASN A 308 5.42 -42.23 -25.17
CA ASN A 308 4.02 -42.74 -25.21
C ASN A 308 3.82 -44.16 -24.61
N PHE A 309 2.55 -44.59 -24.65
CA PHE A 309 1.98 -45.95 -24.51
C PHE A 309 1.59 -46.46 -23.11
N SER A 310 0.42 -47.06 -22.90
CA SER A 310 -0.92 -46.86 -23.53
C SER A 310 -1.99 -47.69 -22.79
N ILE A 311 -3.03 -47.03 -22.27
CA ILE A 311 -4.33 -47.67 -21.96
C ILE A 311 -5.41 -46.74 -22.52
N THR A 312 -6.31 -47.27 -23.33
CA THR A 312 -7.20 -46.47 -24.19
C THR A 312 -8.57 -46.22 -23.56
N LEU A 313 -8.88 -44.95 -23.32
CA LEU A 313 -10.23 -44.40 -23.18
C LEU A 313 -10.45 -43.34 -24.28
N PRO A 314 -11.70 -43.07 -24.71
CA PRO A 314 -11.95 -42.39 -25.99
C PRO A 314 -11.51 -40.93 -26.01
N SER A 315 -10.95 -40.51 -27.14
CA SER A 315 -10.39 -39.18 -27.39
C SER A 315 -11.46 -38.11 -27.60
N ILE A 316 -11.31 -36.95 -26.96
CA ILE A 316 -12.03 -35.71 -27.31
C ILE A 316 -10.98 -34.65 -27.66
N ASN A 317 -10.91 -34.29 -28.95
CA ASN A 317 -10.16 -33.13 -29.43
C ASN A 317 -11.09 -31.91 -29.42
N SER A 318 -10.64 -30.77 -28.87
CA SER A 318 -11.30 -29.48 -29.11
C SER A 318 -10.38 -28.28 -28.86
N HIS A 319 -9.68 -27.84 -29.91
CA HIS A 319 -9.43 -26.41 -30.17
C HIS A 319 -9.46 -26.20 -31.69
N GLU A 320 -9.88 -25.01 -32.12
CA GLU A 320 -9.85 -24.51 -33.50
C GLU A 320 -10.73 -25.20 -34.57
N SER A 321 -12.00 -25.53 -34.27
CA SER A 321 -13.06 -25.57 -35.32
C SER A 321 -14.51 -25.44 -34.81
N SER A 322 -14.88 -24.30 -34.20
CA SER A 322 -16.30 -23.99 -33.95
C SER A 322 -16.61 -22.49 -34.03
N GLN A 323 -17.02 -22.02 -35.21
CA GLN A 323 -17.75 -20.76 -35.33
C GLN A 323 -19.14 -20.89 -34.68
N ASN A 324 -19.61 -19.84 -34.01
CA ASN A 324 -21.02 -19.52 -33.78
C ASN A 324 -21.98 -20.65 -33.36
N HIS A 325 -21.54 -21.57 -32.49
CA HIS A 325 -22.44 -22.39 -31.71
C HIS A 325 -22.27 -22.11 -30.22
N HIS A 326 -23.02 -21.09 -29.75
CA HIS A 326 -23.47 -21.09 -28.37
C HIS A 326 -24.25 -22.38 -28.14
N SER A 327 -23.67 -23.33 -27.41
CA SER A 327 -24.47 -24.31 -26.68
C SER A 327 -25.50 -23.56 -25.86
N GLN A 328 -26.76 -24.01 -25.88
CA GLN A 328 -27.86 -23.39 -25.13
C GLN A 328 -27.67 -23.62 -23.63
N GLY A 329 -26.73 -22.87 -23.03
CA GLY A 329 -26.53 -22.82 -21.60
C GLY A 329 -27.73 -22.15 -20.95
N HIS A 330 -28.40 -22.86 -20.05
CA HIS A 330 -29.52 -22.33 -19.31
C HIS A 330 -29.08 -21.07 -18.53
N THR A 331 -29.96 -20.06 -18.49
CA THR A 331 -29.83 -18.98 -17.51
C THR A 331 -29.72 -19.58 -16.11
N PRO A 332 -28.87 -19.04 -15.21
CA PRO A 332 -28.80 -19.55 -13.85
C PRO A 332 -30.20 -19.57 -13.23
N SER A 333 -30.58 -20.73 -12.70
CA SER A 333 -31.86 -20.91 -12.03
C SER A 333 -31.93 -20.14 -10.71
N ILE A 334 -30.80 -19.70 -10.18
CA ILE A 334 -30.71 -18.80 -9.03
C ILE A 334 -30.68 -17.34 -9.51
N ILE A 335 -31.54 -16.51 -8.89
CA ILE A 335 -31.64 -15.06 -9.11
C ILE A 335 -31.48 -14.34 -7.76
N TYR A 336 -30.80 -13.20 -7.73
CA TYR A 336 -30.78 -12.28 -6.59
C TYR A 336 -32.19 -11.82 -6.18
N ALA A 337 -32.47 -11.85 -4.88
CA ALA A 337 -33.81 -11.71 -4.31
C ALA A 337 -33.92 -10.54 -3.32
N PRO A 338 -33.92 -9.28 -3.80
CA PRO A 338 -33.92 -8.09 -2.95
C PRO A 338 -35.21 -7.91 -2.13
N GLU A 339 -36.28 -8.66 -2.41
CA GLU A 339 -37.50 -8.72 -1.60
C GLU A 339 -37.35 -9.55 -0.31
N LEU A 340 -36.31 -10.38 -0.20
CA LEU A 340 -36.02 -11.12 1.03
C LEU A 340 -35.46 -10.16 2.08
N ALA A 341 -35.99 -10.22 3.30
CA ALA A 341 -35.59 -9.30 4.37
C ALA A 341 -35.71 -9.93 5.76
N VAL A 342 -34.96 -9.36 6.70
CA VAL A 342 -35.05 -9.62 8.13
C VAL A 342 -35.37 -8.28 8.82
N THR A 343 -36.17 -8.34 9.88
CA THR A 343 -36.47 -7.17 10.73
C THR A 343 -36.23 -7.52 12.19
N VAL A 344 -35.56 -6.64 12.93
CA VAL A 344 -35.43 -6.78 14.39
C VAL A 344 -36.70 -6.22 15.03
N ILE A 345 -37.38 -7.02 15.86
CA ILE A 345 -38.56 -6.63 16.61
C ILE A 345 -38.22 -6.62 18.10
N THR A 346 -38.31 -5.44 18.73
CA THR A 346 -38.23 -5.28 20.19
C THR A 346 -39.62 -5.45 20.81
N LYS A 347 -39.71 -6.09 21.98
CA LYS A 347 -40.98 -6.31 22.70
C LYS A 347 -41.17 -5.40 23.92
N SER A 348 -40.37 -4.34 24.01
CA SER A 348 -40.34 -3.38 25.13
C SER A 348 -40.22 -1.94 24.63
N ASN A 349 -41.08 -1.04 25.11
CA ASN A 349 -41.05 0.40 24.81
C ASN A 349 -39.98 1.17 25.61
N GLU A 350 -38.87 0.51 25.97
CA GLU A 350 -37.74 1.15 26.67
C GLU A 350 -36.58 1.30 25.69
N ASP A 351 -36.42 2.50 25.12
CA ASP A 351 -35.43 2.80 24.07
C ASP A 351 -33.94 2.76 24.53
N ASN A 352 -33.68 2.30 25.76
CA ASN A 352 -32.37 2.35 26.43
C ASN A 352 -31.60 1.02 26.43
N TRP A 353 -31.83 0.13 25.45
CA TRP A 353 -31.01 -1.07 25.28
C TRP A 353 -29.66 -0.73 24.64
N PRO A 354 -28.51 -1.05 25.27
CA PRO A 354 -27.18 -0.64 24.79
C PRO A 354 -26.63 -1.51 23.64
N GLU A 355 -27.48 -2.31 22.99
CA GLU A 355 -27.10 -3.23 21.92
C GLU A 355 -28.10 -3.19 20.76
N ASN A 356 -28.15 -2.03 20.08
CA ASN A 356 -28.92 -1.84 18.86
C ASN A 356 -28.25 -2.59 17.71
N PHE A 357 -28.77 -3.79 17.39
CA PHE A 357 -28.26 -4.61 16.30
C PHE A 357 -28.81 -4.15 14.94
N THR A 358 -27.91 -3.92 13.99
CA THR A 358 -28.18 -3.63 12.58
C THR A 358 -28.01 -4.89 11.72
N ILE A 359 -28.78 -4.98 10.64
CA ILE A 359 -28.74 -6.12 9.71
C ILE A 359 -27.97 -5.71 8.45
N GLU A 360 -26.85 -6.37 8.20
CA GLU A 360 -26.07 -6.29 6.96
C GLU A 360 -26.38 -7.52 6.10
N TYR A 361 -27.00 -7.33 4.94
CA TYR A 361 -27.23 -8.42 3.98
C TYR A 361 -25.94 -8.72 3.20
N LEU A 362 -25.67 -10.01 2.99
CA LEU A 362 -24.46 -10.46 2.31
C LEU A 362 -24.79 -11.23 1.03
N LEU A 363 -25.84 -12.05 1.07
CA LEU A 363 -26.30 -12.86 -0.05
C LEU A 363 -27.81 -13.15 0.10
N ARG A 364 -28.61 -12.79 -0.90
CA ARG A 364 -30.06 -13.07 -0.96
C ARG A 364 -30.41 -13.70 -2.30
N LEU A 365 -30.84 -14.96 -2.28
CA LEU A 365 -30.99 -15.80 -3.47
C LEU A 365 -32.36 -16.48 -3.49
N LYS A 366 -32.90 -16.66 -4.69
CA LYS A 366 -34.20 -17.29 -4.94
C LYS A 366 -34.14 -18.09 -6.23
N ILE A 367 -34.85 -19.22 -6.29
CA ILE A 367 -34.89 -20.05 -7.50
C ILE A 367 -36.03 -19.61 -8.43
N ALA A 368 -35.70 -19.53 -9.72
CA ALA A 368 -36.54 -19.09 -10.82
C ALA A 368 -37.65 -20.12 -11.13
N THR A 369 -38.88 -19.80 -10.78
CA THR A 369 -40.05 -20.61 -11.12
C THR A 369 -40.52 -20.31 -12.55
N ASN A 370 -40.01 -21.05 -13.53
CA ASN A 370 -40.50 -20.99 -14.91
C ASN A 370 -41.90 -21.64 -15.00
N GLU A 371 -42.95 -20.83 -14.99
CA GLU A 371 -44.36 -21.29 -15.07
C GLU A 371 -44.76 -21.90 -16.44
N SER A 372 -43.84 -21.94 -17.41
CA SER A 372 -44.13 -22.20 -18.83
C SER A 372 -43.75 -23.60 -19.36
N SER A 373 -43.23 -24.51 -18.52
CA SER A 373 -42.89 -25.89 -18.93
C SER A 373 -43.09 -26.91 -17.79
N PRO A 374 -44.04 -27.86 -17.89
CA PRO A 374 -44.38 -28.77 -16.78
C PRO A 374 -43.45 -29.99 -16.62
N ASP A 375 -42.65 -30.34 -17.64
CA ASP A 375 -41.89 -31.61 -17.70
C ASP A 375 -40.41 -31.49 -17.29
N LEU A 376 -39.95 -30.32 -16.83
CA LEU A 376 -38.60 -30.14 -16.29
C LEU A 376 -38.61 -30.26 -14.76
N MET A 377 -37.69 -31.08 -14.22
CA MET A 377 -37.49 -31.25 -12.78
C MET A 377 -37.31 -29.89 -12.09
N PHE A 378 -38.23 -29.53 -11.19
CA PHE A 378 -38.14 -28.28 -10.44
C PHE A 378 -36.87 -28.25 -9.58
N GLU A 379 -35.97 -27.36 -9.95
CA GLU A 379 -34.78 -27.09 -9.16
C GLU A 379 -35.17 -26.44 -7.83
N HIS A 380 -34.51 -26.87 -6.76
CA HIS A 380 -34.75 -26.41 -5.41
C HIS A 380 -33.44 -26.47 -4.62
N PHE A 381 -33.35 -25.71 -3.53
CA PHE A 381 -32.19 -25.81 -2.64
C PHE A 381 -32.27 -27.13 -1.86
N THR A 382 -31.28 -28.01 -2.07
CA THR A 382 -31.22 -29.34 -1.45
C THR A 382 -30.63 -29.23 -0.05
N CYS A 383 -29.40 -28.76 0.04
CA CYS A 383 -28.56 -28.68 1.23
C CYS A 383 -27.66 -27.43 1.22
N GLY A 384 -26.89 -27.22 2.28
CA GLY A 384 -25.98 -26.09 2.45
C GLY A 384 -25.29 -26.13 3.82
N ILE A 385 -24.22 -25.35 3.99
CA ILE A 385 -23.40 -25.29 5.22
C ILE A 385 -22.84 -23.88 5.41
N LEU A 386 -22.88 -23.37 6.64
CA LEU A 386 -22.12 -22.20 7.10
C LEU A 386 -21.02 -22.62 8.08
N LYS A 387 -19.74 -22.35 7.77
CA LYS A 387 -18.61 -22.59 8.70
C LYS A 387 -17.78 -21.33 8.99
N PRO A 388 -17.32 -21.12 10.24
CA PRO A 388 -16.36 -20.07 10.56
C PRO A 388 -14.97 -20.42 10.04
N CYS A 389 -14.29 -19.47 9.43
CA CYS A 389 -12.89 -19.58 9.00
C CYS A 389 -12.02 -18.76 9.97
N TYR A 390 -11.09 -19.43 10.66
CA TYR A 390 -10.08 -18.80 11.52
C TYR A 390 -8.68 -18.95 10.91
N TYR A 391 -7.89 -17.88 10.90
CA TYR A 391 -6.49 -17.93 10.47
C TYR A 391 -5.58 -18.52 11.56
N ARG A 392 -4.59 -19.32 11.16
CA ARG A 392 -3.56 -19.89 12.09
C ARG A 392 -2.45 -18.91 12.47
N THR A 393 -2.78 -17.65 12.76
CA THR A 393 -1.81 -16.58 13.00
C THR A 393 -0.91 -16.86 14.21
N THR A 394 0.40 -16.76 14.02
CA THR A 394 1.43 -16.93 15.07
C THR A 394 1.71 -15.66 15.88
N LYS A 395 1.27 -14.49 15.41
CA LYS A 395 1.58 -13.20 16.04
C LYS A 395 0.73 -13.00 17.31
N ASN A 396 1.38 -13.11 18.47
CA ASN A 396 0.81 -12.88 19.80
C ASN A 396 0.23 -11.46 19.91
N THR A 397 -1.06 -11.32 19.58
CA THR A 397 -1.79 -10.06 19.73
C THR A 397 -2.20 -9.89 21.18
N ASN A 398 -1.33 -9.23 21.97
CA ASN A 398 -1.56 -8.84 23.38
C ASN A 398 -2.64 -7.75 23.53
N ASN A 399 -3.79 -7.97 22.89
CA ASN A 399 -4.98 -7.15 22.98
C ASN A 399 -5.67 -7.40 24.32
N LYS A 400 -5.47 -6.48 25.26
CA LYS A 400 -6.21 -6.43 26.53
C LYS A 400 -7.70 -6.54 26.28
N THR A 401 -8.41 -7.19 27.20
CA THR A 401 -9.83 -7.59 27.10
C THR A 401 -10.74 -6.49 26.57
N LYS A 402 -11.05 -6.50 25.27
CA LYS A 402 -12.22 -5.80 24.73
C LYS A 402 -13.49 -6.45 25.31
N LYS A 403 -14.50 -5.65 25.61
CA LYS A 403 -15.83 -6.16 26.02
C LYS A 403 -16.41 -6.92 24.82
N LEU A 404 -16.65 -8.22 24.99
CA LEU A 404 -17.18 -9.08 23.93
C LEU A 404 -18.64 -8.72 23.66
N SER A 405 -19.01 -8.62 22.37
CA SER A 405 -20.40 -8.62 21.94
C SER A 405 -21.01 -10.01 22.15
N LEU A 406 -22.31 -10.08 22.42
CA LEU A 406 -23.10 -11.32 22.51
C LEU A 406 -22.77 -12.34 21.39
N LEU A 407 -22.50 -11.84 20.19
CA LEU A 407 -22.28 -12.63 18.99
C LEU A 407 -20.80 -12.82 18.61
N ARG A 408 -19.85 -12.30 19.38
CA ARG A 408 -18.40 -12.40 19.08
C ARG A 408 -17.68 -13.23 20.14
N SER A 409 -17.17 -14.39 19.73
CA SER A 409 -16.46 -15.32 20.58
C SER A 409 -15.06 -14.81 20.97
N LYS A 410 -14.39 -15.54 21.87
CA LYS A 410 -12.98 -15.26 22.22
C LYS A 410 -12.01 -15.49 21.06
N LYS A 411 -12.38 -16.30 20.05
CA LYS A 411 -11.57 -16.57 18.85
C LYS A 411 -11.75 -15.50 17.75
N TYR A 412 -12.62 -14.50 17.97
CA TYR A 412 -12.91 -13.43 17.00
C TYR A 412 -11.69 -12.57 16.61
N ASN A 413 -10.61 -12.57 17.40
CA ASN A 413 -9.37 -11.87 17.08
C ASN A 413 -8.59 -12.45 15.88
N VAL A 414 -8.87 -13.70 15.49
CA VAL A 414 -8.29 -14.36 14.30
C VAL A 414 -9.34 -14.85 13.30
N PHE A 415 -10.60 -14.53 13.56
CA PHE A 415 -11.72 -14.86 12.68
C PHE A 415 -11.57 -14.10 11.37
N ASN A 416 -11.33 -14.84 10.28
CA ASN A 416 -11.21 -14.27 8.94
C ASN A 416 -12.59 -13.89 8.40
N GLY A 417 -13.58 -14.75 8.63
CA GLY A 417 -14.92 -14.66 8.04
C GLY A 417 -15.67 -15.99 8.09
N VAL A 418 -16.76 -16.10 7.34
CA VAL A 418 -17.49 -17.37 7.14
C VAL A 418 -17.32 -17.89 5.72
N THR A 419 -17.24 -19.22 5.56
CA THR A 419 -17.43 -19.90 4.28
C THR A 419 -18.87 -20.43 4.25
N CYS A 420 -19.58 -20.16 3.16
CA CYS A 420 -20.99 -20.50 2.99
C CYS A 420 -21.18 -21.30 1.70
N LEU A 421 -21.63 -22.54 1.81
CA LEU A 421 -22.01 -23.41 0.69
C LEU A 421 -23.53 -23.48 0.57
N ILE A 422 -24.06 -23.28 -0.63
CA ILE A 422 -25.47 -23.51 -0.95
C ILE A 422 -25.56 -24.42 -2.18
N CYS A 423 -26.39 -25.47 -2.11
CA CYS A 423 -26.52 -26.45 -3.18
C CYS A 423 -27.94 -26.49 -3.75
N THR A 424 -28.03 -26.62 -5.08
CA THR A 424 -29.25 -26.99 -5.78
C THR A 424 -29.27 -28.50 -6.01
N ASN A 425 -29.94 -29.00 -7.06
CA ASN A 425 -29.91 -30.42 -7.41
C ASN A 425 -28.53 -30.83 -7.97
N GLN A 426 -27.94 -30.02 -8.86
CA GLN A 426 -26.75 -30.41 -9.65
C GLN A 426 -25.50 -29.57 -9.38
N GLU A 427 -25.61 -28.40 -8.76
CA GLU A 427 -24.47 -27.52 -8.49
C GLU A 427 -24.40 -27.06 -7.02
N GLY A 428 -23.18 -26.88 -6.52
CA GLY A 428 -22.88 -26.26 -5.23
C GLY A 428 -22.11 -24.96 -5.41
N TYR A 429 -22.60 -23.87 -4.83
CA TYR A 429 -22.00 -22.54 -4.91
C TYR A 429 -21.35 -22.19 -3.57
N LEU A 430 -20.03 -22.08 -3.55
CA LEU A 430 -19.24 -21.79 -2.35
C LEU A 430 -18.79 -20.32 -2.33
N TYR A 431 -19.23 -19.58 -1.33
CA TYR A 431 -18.89 -18.17 -1.09
C TYR A 431 -18.01 -18.03 0.16
N HIS A 432 -17.24 -16.94 0.25
CA HIS A 432 -16.50 -16.58 1.45
C HIS A 432 -16.69 -15.10 1.82
N PHE A 433 -17.16 -14.84 3.03
CA PHE A 433 -17.50 -13.51 3.53
C PHE A 433 -16.59 -13.17 4.71
N SER A 434 -15.64 -12.25 4.49
CA SER A 434 -14.73 -11.79 5.55
C SER A 434 -15.50 -11.12 6.70
N SER A 435 -14.97 -11.13 7.92
CA SER A 435 -15.45 -10.37 9.08
C SER A 435 -15.79 -8.90 8.75
N LYS A 436 -15.05 -8.30 7.82
CA LYS A 436 -15.26 -6.91 7.35
C LYS A 436 -16.23 -6.76 6.17
N SER A 437 -16.83 -7.82 5.65
CA SER A 437 -17.76 -7.70 4.52
C SER A 437 -19.03 -6.98 4.98
N THR A 438 -19.31 -5.83 4.36
CA THR A 438 -20.52 -5.01 4.53
C THR A 438 -21.26 -4.80 3.20
N LYS A 439 -20.75 -5.39 2.11
CA LYS A 439 -21.35 -5.34 0.77
C LYS A 439 -22.06 -6.65 0.48
N GLU A 440 -23.27 -6.51 -0.06
CA GLU A 440 -24.04 -7.61 -0.62
C GLU A 440 -23.53 -7.99 -2.02
N ILE A 441 -23.58 -9.28 -2.35
CA ILE A 441 -23.26 -9.80 -3.69
C ILE A 441 -24.55 -9.92 -4.51
N SER A 442 -24.68 -9.09 -5.56
CA SER A 442 -25.82 -9.08 -6.48
C SER A 442 -25.43 -9.71 -7.83
N ASP A 443 -25.72 -11.00 -7.98
CA ASP A 443 -25.59 -11.84 -9.20
C ASP A 443 -24.19 -12.05 -9.83
N ASP A 444 -23.13 -11.38 -9.36
CA ASP A 444 -21.80 -11.57 -9.95
C ASP A 444 -21.14 -12.88 -9.45
N PHE A 445 -21.40 -14.00 -10.13
CA PHE A 445 -20.87 -15.35 -9.81
C PHE A 445 -19.34 -15.43 -9.72
N LYS A 446 -18.61 -14.41 -10.19
CA LYS A 446 -17.14 -14.25 -10.04
C LYS A 446 -16.63 -14.43 -8.61
N TYR A 447 -17.47 -14.18 -7.59
CA TYR A 447 -17.10 -14.25 -6.17
C TYR A 447 -17.44 -15.60 -5.49
N CYS A 448 -17.74 -16.65 -6.28
CA CYS A 448 -18.00 -18.00 -5.77
C CYS A 448 -17.22 -19.06 -6.57
N THR A 449 -16.94 -20.20 -5.94
CA THR A 449 -16.46 -21.40 -6.62
C THR A 449 -17.60 -22.40 -6.79
N ILE A 450 -17.76 -22.90 -8.02
CA ILE A 450 -18.88 -23.78 -8.41
C ILE A 450 -18.40 -25.23 -8.43
N TYR A 451 -19.18 -26.11 -7.79
CA TYR A 451 -18.94 -27.55 -7.67
C TYR A 451 -20.05 -28.29 -8.43
N PRO A 452 -19.79 -28.77 -9.67
CA PRO A 452 -20.77 -29.55 -10.43
C PRO A 452 -20.78 -31.00 -9.95
N PHE A 453 -21.92 -31.48 -9.46
CA PHE A 453 -22.10 -32.84 -8.96
C PHE A 453 -22.40 -33.82 -10.10
N THR A 454 -22.01 -35.10 -9.95
CA THR A 454 -22.21 -36.09 -11.03
C THR A 454 -23.64 -36.65 -11.09
N CYS A 455 -24.37 -36.53 -9.98
CA CYS A 455 -25.78 -36.93 -9.79
C CYS A 455 -26.45 -35.98 -8.77
N PRO A 456 -27.78 -36.01 -8.61
CA PRO A 456 -28.48 -35.14 -7.65
C PRO A 456 -27.92 -35.23 -6.23
N VAL A 457 -27.57 -34.08 -5.63
CA VAL A 457 -26.98 -34.04 -4.28
C VAL A 457 -28.06 -33.99 -3.19
N SER A 458 -27.90 -34.83 -2.15
CA SER A 458 -28.79 -34.86 -0.99
C SER A 458 -28.21 -34.12 0.22
N HIS A 459 -26.90 -34.27 0.45
CA HIS A 459 -26.17 -33.73 1.58
C HIS A 459 -24.75 -33.37 1.16
N VAL A 460 -24.14 -32.43 1.89
CA VAL A 460 -22.72 -32.06 1.76
C VAL A 460 -22.04 -32.07 3.12
N ALA A 461 -20.71 -32.16 3.12
CA ALA A 461 -19.87 -32.02 4.30
C ALA A 461 -18.55 -31.34 3.92
N LEU A 462 -18.27 -30.19 4.55
CA LEU A 462 -17.08 -29.38 4.28
C LEU A 462 -15.94 -29.78 5.22
N GLU A 463 -14.90 -30.42 4.69
CA GLU A 463 -13.67 -30.80 5.41
C GLU A 463 -12.72 -29.58 5.54
N ASN A 464 -11.47 -29.77 5.98
CA ASN A 464 -10.47 -28.69 5.97
C ASN A 464 -9.83 -28.50 4.59
N THR A 465 -9.77 -29.56 3.79
CA THR A 465 -9.10 -29.60 2.48
C THR A 465 -9.98 -30.10 1.33
N ALA A 466 -11.14 -30.69 1.65
CA ALA A 466 -12.08 -31.24 0.68
C ALA A 466 -13.53 -30.77 0.90
N LEU A 467 -14.34 -30.82 -0.17
CA LEU A 467 -15.80 -30.84 -0.08
C LEU A 467 -16.29 -32.23 -0.42
N HIS A 468 -17.08 -32.84 0.47
CA HIS A 468 -17.76 -34.10 0.20
C HIS A 468 -19.23 -33.86 -0.13
N ALA A 469 -19.74 -34.55 -1.15
CA ALA A 469 -21.12 -34.49 -1.59
C ALA A 469 -21.70 -35.90 -1.66
N LEU A 470 -22.84 -36.12 -1.01
CA LEU A 470 -23.58 -37.37 -1.07
C LEU A 470 -24.66 -37.24 -2.14
N THR A 471 -24.36 -37.77 -3.33
CA THR A 471 -25.27 -37.81 -4.47
C THR A 471 -25.99 -39.16 -4.56
N GLU A 472 -26.99 -39.26 -5.44
CA GLU A 472 -27.69 -40.53 -5.72
C GLU A 472 -26.74 -41.66 -6.20
N ALA A 473 -25.56 -41.32 -6.72
CA ALA A 473 -24.54 -42.28 -7.15
C ALA A 473 -23.59 -42.73 -6.03
N GLY A 474 -23.50 -41.97 -4.92
CA GLY A 474 -22.63 -42.28 -3.79
C GLY A 474 -21.95 -41.05 -3.19
N LEU A 475 -20.74 -41.24 -2.65
CA LEU A 475 -19.95 -40.18 -2.04
C LEU A 475 -18.91 -39.65 -3.05
N GLU A 476 -19.14 -38.42 -3.51
CA GLU A 476 -18.22 -37.61 -4.29
C GLU A 476 -17.35 -36.76 -3.34
N SER A 477 -16.09 -36.52 -3.68
CA SER A 477 -15.13 -35.76 -2.87
C SER A 477 -14.25 -34.89 -3.75
N TYR A 478 -14.22 -33.59 -3.46
CA TYR A 478 -13.64 -32.53 -4.30
C TYR A 478 -12.55 -31.76 -3.56
N THR A 479 -11.56 -31.21 -4.29
CA THR A 479 -10.61 -30.22 -3.73
C THR A 479 -11.33 -28.97 -3.23
N LEU A 480 -11.07 -28.52 -2.01
CA LEU A 480 -11.66 -27.28 -1.50
C LEU A 480 -10.93 -26.04 -2.05
N LYS A 481 -11.61 -25.26 -2.90
CA LYS A 481 -11.16 -23.96 -3.39
C LYS A 481 -12.04 -22.85 -2.80
N ILE A 482 -11.50 -22.07 -1.88
CA ILE A 482 -12.18 -20.88 -1.31
C ILE A 482 -11.93 -19.69 -2.24
N PRO A 483 -12.94 -18.86 -2.58
CA PRO A 483 -12.69 -17.60 -3.29
C PRO A 483 -11.98 -16.58 -2.38
N ASP A 484 -10.78 -16.17 -2.78
CA ASP A 484 -9.96 -15.19 -2.06
C ASP A 484 -10.53 -13.75 -2.22
N ASN A 485 -11.59 -13.43 -1.48
CA ASN A 485 -12.23 -12.11 -1.43
C ASN A 485 -11.36 -11.04 -0.69
N SER A 486 -10.03 -11.11 -0.81
CA SER A 486 -9.05 -10.24 -0.14
C SER A 486 -9.00 -8.80 -0.71
N SER A 487 -9.54 -8.62 -1.92
CA SER A 487 -9.41 -7.43 -2.80
C SER A 487 -9.87 -6.08 -2.22
N SER A 488 -10.37 -6.00 -0.98
CA SER A 488 -10.98 -4.79 -0.42
C SER A 488 -10.71 -4.43 1.06
N SER A 489 -9.62 -4.88 1.71
CA SER A 489 -9.27 -4.31 3.05
C SER A 489 -7.78 -4.02 3.34
N SER A 490 -7.35 -2.80 3.00
CA SER A 490 -6.42 -1.94 3.76
C SER A 490 -5.31 -2.57 4.63
N LYS A 491 -4.36 -3.28 4.02
CA LYS A 491 -2.97 -3.39 4.51
C LYS A 491 -1.97 -3.15 3.37
N LYS A 492 -1.56 -1.90 3.16
CA LYS A 492 -0.68 -1.50 2.04
C LYS A 492 0.81 -1.88 2.20
N ASN A 493 1.20 -2.51 3.32
CA ASN A 493 2.61 -2.64 3.72
C ASN A 493 3.13 -4.09 3.82
N ASP A 494 2.25 -5.10 3.71
CA ASP A 494 2.67 -6.50 3.58
C ASP A 494 2.86 -6.79 2.08
N VAL A 495 4.10 -7.03 1.62
CA VAL A 495 4.47 -7.12 0.18
C VAL A 495 3.62 -8.14 -0.59
N LEU A 496 3.20 -9.21 0.08
CA LEU A 496 2.31 -10.27 -0.43
C LEU A 496 1.02 -9.72 -1.08
N PHE A 497 0.43 -8.69 -0.48
CA PHE A 497 -0.90 -8.16 -0.85
C PHE A 497 -0.94 -7.41 -2.19
N ASN A 498 0.21 -7.04 -2.75
CA ASN A 498 0.28 -6.44 -4.07
C ASN A 498 0.34 -7.48 -5.20
N ILE A 499 0.42 -8.77 -4.88
CA ILE A 499 0.85 -9.80 -5.83
C ILE A 499 -0.14 -10.96 -5.95
N GLU A 500 -1.09 -11.09 -5.02
CA GLU A 500 -2.41 -11.70 -5.30
C GLU A 500 -3.06 -11.09 -6.57
N LYS A 501 -2.82 -9.78 -6.80
CA LYS A 501 -3.23 -9.06 -8.02
C LYS A 501 -2.61 -9.52 -9.34
N PHE A 502 -1.58 -10.37 -9.30
CA PHE A 502 -1.05 -11.03 -10.50
C PHE A 502 -1.80 -12.33 -10.82
N ASP A 503 -2.44 -12.97 -9.84
CA ASP A 503 -3.41 -14.05 -10.09
C ASP A 503 -4.77 -13.50 -10.52
N ASP A 504 -5.23 -12.38 -9.94
CA ASP A 504 -6.47 -11.68 -10.38
C ASP A 504 -6.49 -11.37 -11.89
N LYS A 505 -5.31 -11.27 -12.54
CA LYS A 505 -5.15 -11.01 -13.99
C LYS A 505 -4.83 -12.27 -14.83
N LEU A 506 -5.00 -13.46 -14.25
CA LEU A 506 -5.04 -14.74 -14.96
C LEU A 506 -6.25 -15.60 -14.59
N ASN A 507 -6.90 -15.34 -13.44
CA ASN A 507 -8.13 -16.00 -13.00
C ASN A 507 -9.40 -15.54 -13.78
N ASP A 508 -9.25 -14.86 -14.93
CA ASP A 508 -10.34 -14.60 -15.87
C ASP A 508 -10.97 -15.91 -16.41
N GLU A 509 -10.22 -17.02 -16.35
CA GLU A 509 -10.78 -18.38 -16.41
C GLU A 509 -10.84 -18.99 -15.00
N LEU A 510 -12.06 -19.13 -14.45
CA LEU A 510 -12.30 -19.84 -13.19
C LEU A 510 -11.92 -21.33 -13.34
N GLU A 511 -10.75 -21.71 -12.81
CA GLU A 511 -10.26 -23.08 -12.96
C GLU A 511 -11.21 -24.11 -12.34
N PRO A 512 -11.56 -25.18 -13.07
CA PRO A 512 -12.50 -26.18 -12.56
C PRO A 512 -11.97 -26.84 -11.29
N VAL A 513 -12.89 -27.16 -10.39
CA VAL A 513 -12.64 -27.98 -9.21
C VAL A 513 -12.30 -29.42 -9.64
N SER A 514 -11.37 -30.05 -8.93
CA SER A 514 -11.04 -31.47 -9.12
C SER A 514 -11.95 -32.37 -8.28
N LEU A 515 -12.57 -33.39 -8.90
CA LEU A 515 -13.17 -34.53 -8.20
C LEU A 515 -12.04 -35.51 -7.86
N ILE A 516 -11.64 -35.54 -6.59
CA ILE A 516 -10.50 -36.33 -6.08
C ILE A 516 -10.88 -37.70 -5.53
N GLY A 517 -12.17 -37.93 -5.26
CA GLY A 517 -12.68 -39.24 -4.82
C GLY A 517 -14.12 -39.48 -5.26
N LEU A 518 -14.42 -40.72 -5.64
CA LEU A 518 -15.76 -41.20 -5.97
C LEU A 518 -15.90 -42.62 -5.39
N ARG A 519 -16.79 -42.82 -4.41
CA ARG A 519 -17.05 -44.15 -3.82
C ARG A 519 -18.56 -44.42 -3.76
N PRO A 520 -19.06 -45.50 -4.38
CA PRO A 520 -20.48 -45.81 -4.37
C PRO A 520 -20.92 -46.29 -2.98
N PHE A 521 -22.02 -45.73 -2.47
CA PHE A 521 -22.68 -46.18 -1.24
C PHE A 521 -24.19 -46.25 -1.48
N LEU A 522 -24.81 -47.39 -1.15
CA LEU A 522 -26.23 -47.63 -1.43
C LEU A 522 -27.10 -47.30 -0.21
N GLY A 523 -28.26 -46.68 -0.45
CA GLY A 523 -29.29 -46.45 0.57
C GLY A 523 -28.92 -45.44 1.66
N VAL A 524 -27.86 -44.63 1.48
CA VAL A 524 -27.47 -43.60 2.44
C VAL A 524 -28.54 -42.51 2.52
N ARG A 525 -29.11 -42.30 3.71
CA ARG A 525 -30.10 -41.26 3.99
C ARG A 525 -29.52 -40.00 4.61
N LYS A 526 -28.31 -40.06 5.20
CA LYS A 526 -27.69 -38.90 5.86
C LYS A 526 -26.16 -38.97 5.87
N LEU A 527 -25.55 -37.81 5.62
CA LEU A 527 -24.12 -37.53 5.79
C LEU A 527 -23.92 -36.73 7.08
N LEU A 528 -22.90 -37.07 7.87
CA LEU A 528 -22.48 -36.38 9.09
C LEU A 528 -20.96 -36.23 9.12
N HIS A 529 -20.48 -35.15 9.75
CA HIS A 529 -19.07 -34.78 9.79
C HIS A 529 -18.61 -34.64 11.25
N ALA A 530 -17.70 -35.50 11.70
CA ALA A 530 -17.01 -35.39 12.98
C ALA A 530 -15.69 -34.60 12.78
N SER A 531 -14.70 -34.71 13.67
CA SER A 531 -13.40 -34.02 13.49
C SER A 531 -12.39 -34.79 12.65
N LYS A 532 -12.43 -36.13 12.69
CA LYS A 532 -11.54 -37.06 11.98
C LYS A 532 -12.29 -38.10 11.16
N HIS A 533 -13.63 -38.07 11.18
CA HIS A 533 -14.47 -39.07 10.55
C HIS A 533 -15.62 -38.44 9.77
N LEU A 534 -15.90 -38.99 8.58
CA LEU A 534 -17.21 -38.91 7.95
C LEU A 534 -18.08 -40.07 8.44
N VAL A 535 -19.36 -39.81 8.65
CA VAL A 535 -20.35 -40.84 9.02
C VAL A 535 -21.48 -40.83 8.02
N LEU A 536 -21.71 -41.99 7.39
CA LEU A 536 -22.82 -42.25 6.48
C LEU A 536 -23.84 -43.14 7.19
N LEU A 537 -25.10 -42.70 7.25
CA LEU A 537 -26.19 -43.49 7.80
C LEU A 537 -27.07 -43.99 6.65
N ALA A 538 -27.09 -45.30 6.43
CA ALA A 538 -27.83 -45.95 5.35
C ALA A 538 -28.92 -46.88 5.86
N SER A 539 -30.02 -46.96 5.12
CA SER A 539 -31.16 -47.84 5.41
C SER A 539 -31.35 -48.85 4.28
N ASN A 540 -31.59 -50.12 4.62
CA ASN A 540 -32.00 -51.14 3.66
C ASN A 540 -32.99 -52.10 4.33
N ASN A 541 -34.23 -52.16 3.83
CA ASN A 541 -35.31 -53.03 4.32
C ASN A 541 -35.40 -53.05 5.87
N ASP A 542 -35.67 -51.88 6.44
CA ASP A 542 -35.81 -51.58 7.88
C ASP A 542 -34.56 -51.80 8.76
N GLN A 543 -33.44 -52.27 8.19
CA GLN A 543 -32.14 -52.30 8.86
C GLN A 543 -31.36 -51.01 8.58
N TRP A 544 -30.79 -50.42 9.62
CA TRP A 544 -29.91 -49.26 9.51
C TRP A 544 -28.44 -49.65 9.73
N THR A 545 -27.55 -49.06 8.93
CA THR A 545 -26.11 -49.27 8.96
C THR A 545 -25.38 -47.94 9.04
N CYS A 546 -24.37 -47.88 9.91
CA CYS A 546 -23.49 -46.75 10.10
C CYS A 546 -22.12 -47.10 9.52
N TYR A 547 -21.71 -46.39 8.46
CA TYR A 547 -20.33 -46.42 7.99
C TYR A 547 -19.57 -45.26 8.62
N SER A 548 -18.45 -45.54 9.28
CA SER A 548 -17.53 -44.51 9.75
C SER A 548 -16.26 -44.57 8.91
N LEU A 549 -15.97 -43.47 8.20
CA LEU A 549 -14.85 -43.32 7.28
C LEU A 549 -13.81 -42.41 7.94
N SER A 550 -12.63 -42.92 8.26
CA SER A 550 -11.54 -42.10 8.81
C SER A 550 -10.94 -41.23 7.71
N LEU A 551 -10.88 -39.92 7.94
CA LEU A 551 -10.34 -38.94 7.02
C LEU A 551 -8.81 -39.10 6.90
N PRO A 552 -8.21 -38.97 5.69
CA PRO A 552 -6.77 -38.87 5.51
C PRO A 552 -6.22 -37.56 6.09
N ASN A 553 -4.92 -37.53 6.38
CA ASN A 553 -4.24 -36.27 6.67
C ASN A 553 -4.01 -35.51 5.35
N PRO A 554 -3.92 -34.17 5.37
CA PRO A 554 -3.55 -33.39 4.19
C PRO A 554 -2.19 -33.79 3.58
N GLU A 555 -1.29 -34.34 4.41
CA GLU A 555 0.00 -34.90 4.01
C GLU A 555 -0.17 -36.16 3.16
N ASP A 556 -1.12 -37.04 3.49
CA ASP A 556 -1.43 -38.26 2.72
C ASP A 556 -2.03 -37.88 1.35
N VAL A 557 -3.00 -36.96 1.34
CA VAL A 557 -3.65 -36.45 0.12
C VAL A 557 -2.63 -35.73 -0.78
N TYR A 558 -1.73 -34.95 -0.20
CA TYR A 558 -0.62 -34.32 -0.93
C TYR A 558 0.27 -35.37 -1.61
N ASN A 559 0.65 -36.42 -0.89
CA ASN A 559 1.51 -37.48 -1.43
C ASN A 559 0.80 -38.29 -2.54
N ASP A 560 -0.47 -38.63 -2.39
CA ASP A 560 -1.24 -39.33 -3.44
C ASP A 560 -1.41 -38.45 -4.70
N ILE A 561 -1.67 -37.15 -4.57
CA ILE A 561 -1.68 -36.22 -5.72
C ILE A 561 -0.29 -36.10 -6.35
N LEU A 562 0.78 -36.00 -5.56
CA LEU A 562 2.16 -35.90 -6.05
C LEU A 562 2.61 -37.17 -6.78
N ASN A 563 2.20 -38.35 -6.31
CA ASN A 563 2.44 -39.63 -6.98
C ASN A 563 1.71 -39.68 -8.33
N ALA A 564 0.44 -39.26 -8.38
CA ALA A 564 -0.30 -39.12 -9.64
C ALA A 564 0.34 -38.09 -10.58
N ALA A 565 0.88 -36.98 -10.05
CA ALA A 565 1.59 -35.97 -10.82
C ALA A 565 2.85 -36.57 -11.46
N ASN A 566 3.70 -37.24 -10.69
CA ASN A 566 4.97 -37.79 -11.19
C ASN A 566 4.78 -38.75 -12.37
N ASN A 567 3.69 -39.54 -12.40
CA ASN A 567 3.33 -40.39 -13.54
C ASN A 567 3.05 -39.61 -14.84
N HIS A 568 2.63 -38.34 -14.74
CA HIS A 568 2.33 -37.46 -15.87
C HIS A 568 3.44 -36.47 -16.22
N LYS A 569 4.51 -36.42 -15.43
CA LYS A 569 5.66 -35.49 -15.60
C LYS A 569 6.26 -35.52 -17.00
N GLU A 570 6.34 -36.71 -17.60
CA GLU A 570 6.85 -36.92 -18.96
C GLU A 570 5.72 -37.05 -19.99
N SER A 571 4.53 -37.53 -19.60
CA SER A 571 3.43 -37.79 -20.55
C SER A 571 2.65 -36.52 -20.93
N SER A 572 2.33 -35.66 -19.97
CA SER A 572 1.48 -34.49 -20.15
C SER A 572 1.85 -33.39 -19.17
N ARG A 573 2.64 -32.44 -19.67
CA ARG A 573 3.24 -31.38 -18.85
C ARG A 573 2.17 -30.51 -18.15
N LYS A 574 1.09 -30.12 -18.84
CA LYS A 574 -0.10 -29.42 -18.27
C LYS A 574 -0.92 -30.26 -17.27
N THR A 575 -0.77 -31.59 -17.26
CA THR A 575 -1.41 -32.45 -16.24
C THR A 575 -0.57 -32.48 -14.97
N TYR A 576 0.77 -32.53 -15.11
CA TYR A 576 1.70 -32.40 -13.99
C TYR A 576 1.58 -31.04 -13.28
N GLU A 577 1.50 -29.94 -14.05
CA GLU A 577 1.13 -28.60 -13.58
C GLU A 577 -0.08 -28.62 -12.63
N TYR A 578 -1.22 -29.06 -13.15
CA TYR A 578 -2.51 -28.95 -12.48
C TYR A 578 -2.52 -29.80 -11.21
N LEU A 579 -1.95 -31.00 -11.25
CA LEU A 579 -1.80 -31.86 -10.08
C LEU A 579 -0.89 -31.23 -9.02
N LEU A 580 0.24 -30.63 -9.40
CA LEU A 580 1.06 -29.90 -8.43
C LEU A 580 0.34 -28.66 -7.86
N ARG A 581 -0.46 -27.94 -8.66
CA ARG A 581 -1.25 -26.80 -8.17
C ARG A 581 -2.34 -27.25 -7.19
N GLU A 582 -3.06 -28.34 -7.47
CA GLU A 582 -4.06 -28.90 -6.54
C GLU A 582 -3.41 -29.50 -5.27
N ALA A 583 -2.24 -30.13 -5.38
CA ALA A 583 -1.45 -30.54 -4.22
C ALA A 583 -1.04 -29.32 -3.35
N CYS A 584 -0.67 -28.22 -4.00
CA CYS A 584 -0.27 -26.99 -3.34
C CYS A 584 -1.46 -26.22 -2.71
N THR A 585 -2.67 -26.27 -3.29
CA THR A 585 -3.88 -25.68 -2.69
C THR A 585 -4.33 -26.49 -1.48
N VAL A 586 -4.30 -27.82 -1.52
CA VAL A 586 -4.55 -28.69 -0.36
C VAL A 586 -3.62 -28.32 0.80
N LEU A 587 -2.32 -28.14 0.55
CA LEU A 587 -1.38 -27.69 1.58
C LEU A 587 -1.60 -26.23 2.04
N LYS A 588 -1.94 -25.28 1.15
CA LYS A 588 -2.31 -23.89 1.54
C LYS A 588 -3.50 -23.89 2.51
N MET A 589 -4.57 -24.61 2.17
CA MET A 589 -5.77 -24.74 3.03
C MET A 589 -5.42 -25.42 4.37
N ALA A 590 -4.64 -26.51 4.31
CA ALA A 590 -4.17 -27.25 5.49
C ALA A 590 -3.17 -26.48 6.38
N LYS A 591 -2.58 -25.39 5.90
CA LYS A 591 -1.65 -24.50 6.61
C LYS A 591 -2.36 -23.30 7.23
N ASP A 592 -3.16 -22.57 6.45
CA ASP A 592 -3.61 -21.22 6.82
C ASP A 592 -4.94 -21.20 7.60
N ILE A 593 -5.81 -22.20 7.41
CA ILE A 593 -7.23 -22.16 7.80
C ILE A 593 -7.57 -23.21 8.87
N ILE A 594 -8.51 -22.89 9.76
CA ILE A 594 -9.20 -23.82 10.66
C ILE A 594 -10.71 -23.57 10.60
N TYR A 595 -11.50 -24.63 10.41
CA TYR A 595 -12.96 -24.59 10.43
C TYR A 595 -13.60 -25.06 11.77
N TYR A 596 -12.82 -25.61 12.69
CA TYR A 596 -13.33 -26.24 13.92
C TYR A 596 -13.34 -25.30 15.13
N SER A 597 -14.42 -25.39 15.92
CA SER A 597 -14.55 -24.71 17.21
C SER A 597 -13.83 -25.47 18.34
N SER A 598 -13.89 -26.79 18.30
CA SER A 598 -13.54 -27.74 19.36
C SER A 598 -12.04 -27.90 19.65
N ASP A 599 -11.14 -27.34 18.83
CA ASP A 599 -9.69 -27.41 19.11
C ASP A 599 -9.36 -26.75 20.46
N ILE A 600 -9.03 -27.62 21.41
CA ILE A 600 -8.76 -27.35 22.83
C ILE A 600 -7.47 -26.54 23.02
N ASP A 601 -6.49 -26.76 22.14
CA ASP A 601 -5.20 -26.08 22.15
C ASP A 601 -5.20 -24.89 21.19
N TYR A 602 -6.02 -23.89 21.49
CA TYR A 602 -5.83 -22.56 20.96
C TYR A 602 -4.56 -21.93 21.57
N SER A 603 -3.41 -22.28 20.98
CA SER A 603 -2.00 -21.87 21.22
C SER A 603 -1.02 -22.85 21.88
N SER A 604 -1.43 -23.99 22.47
CA SER A 604 -0.52 -24.81 23.30
C SER A 604 0.02 -26.13 22.69
N ASN A 605 -0.79 -27.19 22.49
CA ASN A 605 -0.28 -28.57 22.27
C ASN A 605 -0.77 -29.33 21.01
N ILE A 606 -1.31 -28.71 19.96
CA ILE A 606 -1.39 -29.40 18.65
C ILE A 606 0.05 -29.49 18.10
N ASN A 607 0.60 -30.70 18.11
CA ASN A 607 1.96 -31.08 17.69
C ASN A 607 2.67 -30.04 16.81
N THR A 608 3.60 -29.30 17.40
CA THR A 608 4.46 -28.34 16.68
C THR A 608 5.18 -28.99 15.51
N THR A 609 5.51 -30.27 15.65
CA THR A 609 6.16 -31.10 14.62
C THR A 609 5.30 -31.31 13.37
N SER A 610 3.99 -31.62 13.47
CA SER A 610 3.15 -31.78 12.26
C SER A 610 2.82 -30.44 11.62
N ARG A 611 2.69 -29.36 12.42
CA ARG A 611 2.62 -28.00 11.86
C ARG A 611 3.88 -27.68 11.04
N GLN A 612 5.06 -27.89 11.62
CA GLN A 612 6.34 -27.70 10.94
C GLN A 612 6.47 -28.61 9.72
N HIS A 613 5.94 -29.83 9.76
CA HIS A 613 5.97 -30.75 8.62
C HIS A 613 5.11 -30.23 7.46
N ILE A 614 3.87 -29.79 7.70
CA ILE A 614 3.01 -29.15 6.69
C ILE A 614 3.65 -27.86 6.15
N ASP A 615 4.26 -27.04 7.01
CA ASP A 615 4.98 -25.83 6.59
C ASP A 615 6.19 -26.17 5.68
N ILE A 616 6.93 -27.25 5.97
CA ILE A 616 8.05 -27.75 5.14
C ILE A 616 7.56 -28.39 3.84
N LEU A 617 6.51 -29.21 3.87
CA LEU A 617 5.90 -29.80 2.69
C LEU A 617 5.33 -28.73 1.76
N TYR A 618 4.77 -27.65 2.31
CA TYR A 618 4.34 -26.49 1.54
C TYR A 618 5.54 -25.78 0.90
N LYS A 619 6.64 -25.53 1.65
CA LYS A 619 7.90 -25.04 1.08
C LYS A 619 8.41 -25.92 -0.08
N GLN A 620 8.40 -27.24 0.10
CA GLN A 620 8.81 -28.20 -0.94
C GLN A 620 7.88 -28.22 -2.15
N SER A 621 6.56 -28.15 -1.93
CA SER A 621 5.55 -28.08 -2.99
C SER A 621 5.74 -26.82 -3.82
N CYS A 622 5.92 -25.66 -3.19
CA CYS A 622 6.24 -24.41 -3.87
C CYS A 622 7.55 -24.51 -4.67
N ALA A 623 8.59 -25.19 -4.15
CA ALA A 623 9.86 -25.39 -4.85
C ALA A 623 9.74 -26.30 -6.09
N LEU A 624 9.01 -27.42 -5.99
CA LEU A 624 8.74 -28.32 -7.12
C LEU A 624 7.95 -27.61 -8.22
N LEU A 625 7.04 -26.74 -7.81
CA LEU A 625 6.21 -25.95 -8.68
C LEU A 625 7.07 -24.85 -9.36
N ALA A 626 7.96 -24.18 -8.61
CA ALA A 626 8.98 -23.26 -9.15
C ALA A 626 9.95 -23.92 -10.17
N ASP A 627 10.42 -25.15 -9.94
CA ASP A 627 11.26 -25.90 -10.90
C ASP A 627 10.52 -26.18 -12.23
N TYR A 628 9.23 -26.47 -12.12
CA TYR A 628 8.36 -26.67 -13.27
C TYR A 628 8.05 -25.34 -14.01
N TYR A 629 8.22 -24.20 -13.35
CA TYR A 629 7.93 -22.86 -13.87
C TYR A 629 9.16 -22.10 -14.40
N ILE A 630 10.37 -22.36 -13.88
CA ILE A 630 11.60 -21.79 -14.44
C ILE A 630 11.88 -22.33 -15.84
N SER A 631 11.56 -23.62 -16.03
CA SER A 631 11.72 -24.40 -17.26
C SER A 631 10.60 -24.18 -18.28
N SER A 632 9.98 -23.01 -18.26
CA SER A 632 8.79 -22.61 -19.03
C SER A 632 9.12 -21.96 -20.38
N GLU A 633 8.24 -22.09 -21.39
CA GLU A 633 8.37 -21.35 -22.65
C GLU A 633 7.58 -20.02 -22.67
N TYR A 634 6.78 -19.72 -21.64
CA TYR A 634 5.89 -18.55 -21.61
C TYR A 634 6.41 -17.44 -20.68
N GLN A 635 6.59 -16.22 -21.22
CA GLN A 635 7.05 -15.04 -20.44
C GLN A 635 6.24 -14.77 -19.16
N LYS A 636 4.90 -14.92 -19.22
CA LYS A 636 4.02 -14.73 -18.04
C LYS A 636 4.45 -15.60 -16.86
N HIS A 637 5.05 -16.74 -17.12
CA HIS A 637 5.36 -17.75 -16.11
C HIS A 637 6.73 -17.53 -15.46
N TRP A 638 7.68 -16.84 -16.10
CA TRP A 638 8.96 -16.53 -15.46
C TRP A 638 8.83 -15.43 -14.40
N ASN A 639 7.96 -14.43 -14.64
CA ASN A 639 7.51 -13.50 -13.59
C ASN A 639 6.98 -14.27 -12.38
N LEU A 640 6.15 -15.28 -12.66
CA LEU A 640 5.56 -16.13 -11.65
C LEU A 640 6.56 -17.21 -11.15
N CYS A 641 7.75 -17.36 -11.73
CA CYS A 641 8.82 -18.21 -11.21
C CYS A 641 9.76 -17.46 -10.24
N ILE A 642 10.13 -16.20 -10.55
CA ILE A 642 10.67 -15.27 -9.53
C ILE A 642 9.71 -15.28 -8.37
N TYR A 643 8.47 -15.00 -8.73
CA TYR A 643 7.35 -15.16 -7.86
C TYR A 643 7.05 -16.64 -7.63
N TYR A 644 7.97 -17.58 -7.31
CA TYR A 644 7.65 -18.77 -6.48
C TYR A 644 8.71 -19.28 -5.46
N TYR A 645 9.93 -18.74 -5.41
CA TYR A 645 10.94 -19.22 -4.45
C TYR A 645 10.79 -18.68 -2.98
N LYS A 646 9.62 -18.13 -2.57
CA LYS A 646 9.23 -17.65 -1.20
C LYS A 646 8.28 -18.57 -0.51
N ILE A 647 7.31 -19.05 -1.29
CA ILE A 647 6.50 -20.18 -0.89
C ILE A 647 7.50 -21.29 -0.48
N ALA A 648 8.64 -21.39 -1.20
CA ALA A 648 9.76 -22.27 -0.93
C ALA A 648 10.85 -21.79 0.07
N ASP A 649 11.20 -20.50 0.10
CA ASP A 649 12.36 -19.95 0.83
C ASP A 649 13.71 -20.55 0.38
N LEU A 650 14.21 -20.10 -0.79
CA LEU A 650 15.39 -20.67 -1.43
C LEU A 650 16.32 -19.60 -2.03
N ASP A 651 17.54 -19.48 -1.48
CA ASP A 651 18.60 -18.61 -2.01
C ASP A 651 18.86 -18.89 -3.50
N ALA A 652 19.29 -17.87 -4.25
CA ALA A 652 19.71 -18.03 -5.65
C ALA A 652 20.82 -19.08 -5.84
N LYS A 653 21.71 -19.22 -4.85
CA LYS A 653 22.75 -20.27 -4.77
C LYS A 653 22.19 -21.69 -4.66
N THR A 654 21.02 -21.87 -4.05
CA THR A 654 20.34 -23.18 -4.00
C THR A 654 19.60 -23.44 -5.31
N VAL A 655 18.91 -22.43 -5.87
CA VAL A 655 18.19 -22.50 -7.14
C VAL A 655 19.13 -22.82 -8.32
N LEU A 656 20.31 -22.22 -8.38
CA LEU A 656 21.36 -22.50 -9.38
C LEU A 656 21.97 -23.91 -9.28
N LYS A 657 21.77 -24.61 -8.16
CA LYS A 657 22.24 -26.00 -7.97
C LYS A 657 21.19 -27.06 -8.29
N ARG A 658 19.95 -26.66 -8.59
CA ARG A 658 18.87 -27.57 -9.02
C ARG A 658 19.13 -27.97 -10.48
N GLN A 659 19.17 -29.28 -10.74
CA GLN A 659 19.80 -29.85 -11.94
C GLN A 659 19.18 -29.41 -13.27
N ASN A 660 17.92 -28.94 -13.26
CA ASN A 660 17.18 -28.56 -14.47
C ASN A 660 17.40 -27.09 -14.89
N ASN A 661 17.98 -26.25 -14.03
CA ASN A 661 17.85 -24.80 -14.16
C ASN A 661 18.91 -24.18 -15.09
N ASN A 662 20.08 -24.82 -15.23
CA ASN A 662 21.23 -24.29 -16.00
C ASN A 662 21.02 -24.16 -17.52
N LYS A 663 19.82 -24.47 -18.04
CA LYS A 663 19.41 -24.27 -19.45
C LYS A 663 17.98 -23.74 -19.59
N SER A 664 17.29 -23.41 -18.50
CA SER A 664 15.89 -22.95 -18.55
C SER A 664 15.81 -21.46 -18.88
N PRO A 665 14.96 -21.02 -19.83
CA PRO A 665 14.93 -19.62 -20.26
C PRO A 665 14.47 -18.67 -19.14
N GLY A 666 13.56 -19.12 -18.26
CA GLY A 666 13.14 -18.36 -17.08
C GLY A 666 14.25 -18.10 -16.06
N LEU A 667 15.39 -18.79 -16.14
CA LEU A 667 16.54 -18.52 -15.27
C LEU A 667 17.08 -17.09 -15.45
N ILE A 668 17.04 -16.54 -16.67
CA ILE A 668 17.53 -15.19 -16.92
C ILE A 668 16.63 -14.16 -16.24
N SER A 669 15.30 -14.35 -16.30
CA SER A 669 14.34 -13.52 -15.58
C SER A 669 14.45 -13.67 -14.06
N TYR A 670 14.73 -14.88 -13.55
CA TYR A 670 14.98 -15.09 -12.13
C TYR A 670 16.26 -14.38 -11.66
N LEU A 671 17.36 -14.55 -12.39
CA LEU A 671 18.63 -13.91 -12.08
C LEU A 671 18.58 -12.39 -12.23
N SER A 672 17.76 -11.82 -13.13
CA SER A 672 17.65 -10.37 -13.26
C SER A 672 16.96 -9.74 -12.04
N ASP A 673 15.85 -10.29 -11.54
CA ASP A 673 15.22 -9.80 -10.30
C ASP A 673 16.15 -9.98 -9.08
N VAL A 674 16.83 -11.12 -8.97
CA VAL A 674 17.84 -11.35 -7.92
C VAL A 674 18.95 -10.30 -8.00
N LEU A 675 19.61 -10.14 -9.16
CA LEU A 675 20.77 -9.24 -9.30
C LEU A 675 20.42 -7.75 -9.14
N VAL A 676 19.17 -7.34 -9.38
CA VAL A 676 18.70 -5.97 -9.12
C VAL A 676 18.47 -5.72 -7.62
N ASN A 677 18.01 -6.73 -6.87
CA ASN A 677 17.76 -6.62 -5.43
C ASN A 677 18.99 -6.97 -4.54
N LEU A 678 19.96 -7.71 -5.09
CA LEU A 678 21.17 -8.17 -4.40
C LEU A 678 22.09 -7.01 -3.97
N LYS A 679 22.74 -7.17 -2.82
CA LYS A 679 23.78 -6.27 -2.30
C LYS A 679 25.13 -6.95 -2.30
N SER A 680 26.21 -6.18 -2.36
CA SER A 680 27.57 -6.71 -2.22
C SER A 680 27.83 -7.21 -0.80
N GLY A 681 28.52 -8.34 -0.71
CA GLY A 681 28.68 -9.13 0.51
C GLY A 681 28.76 -10.64 0.24
N PRO A 682 28.76 -11.48 1.29
CA PRO A 682 29.12 -12.90 1.19
C PRO A 682 28.15 -13.75 0.34
N GLU A 683 26.92 -13.28 0.13
CA GLU A 683 25.98 -13.91 -0.80
C GLU A 683 26.41 -13.69 -2.26
N ALA A 684 26.70 -12.44 -2.64
CA ALA A 684 27.20 -12.10 -3.96
C ALA A 684 28.53 -12.82 -4.26
N ASP A 685 29.48 -12.79 -3.31
CA ASP A 685 30.71 -13.60 -3.36
C ASP A 685 30.40 -15.06 -3.70
N ALA A 686 29.49 -15.70 -2.95
CA ALA A 686 29.20 -17.11 -3.14
C ALA A 686 28.54 -17.45 -4.48
N ILE A 687 27.79 -16.53 -5.09
CA ILE A 687 27.19 -16.75 -6.42
C ILE A 687 28.25 -16.53 -7.52
N PHE A 688 28.95 -15.40 -7.52
CA PHE A 688 29.95 -15.06 -8.55
C PHE A 688 31.20 -15.95 -8.50
N GLN A 689 31.57 -16.51 -7.35
CA GLN A 689 32.68 -17.47 -7.23
C GLN A 689 32.29 -18.90 -7.67
N GLN A 690 31.02 -19.30 -7.56
CA GLN A 690 30.58 -20.68 -7.83
C GLN A 690 29.93 -20.88 -9.20
N HIS A 691 29.45 -19.80 -9.83
CA HIS A 691 28.75 -19.86 -11.12
C HIS A 691 29.24 -18.75 -12.08
N ASN A 692 29.48 -19.11 -13.34
CA ASN A 692 29.74 -18.15 -14.43
C ASN A 692 28.41 -17.47 -14.82
N ILE A 693 27.93 -16.53 -13.99
CA ILE A 693 26.67 -15.79 -14.23
C ILE A 693 26.67 -15.11 -15.60
N ILE A 694 27.83 -14.58 -16.01
CA ILE A 694 28.00 -13.82 -17.25
C ILE A 694 27.77 -14.71 -18.48
N ASP A 695 28.31 -15.93 -18.48
CA ASP A 695 28.14 -16.91 -19.56
C ASP A 695 26.67 -17.36 -19.70
N ILE A 696 25.87 -17.24 -18.63
CA ILE A 696 24.41 -17.47 -18.63
C ILE A 696 23.70 -16.23 -19.23
N LEU A 697 24.09 -15.03 -18.81
CA LEU A 697 23.53 -13.74 -19.29
C LEU A 697 23.89 -13.42 -20.74
N THR A 698 24.97 -13.96 -21.31
CA THR A 698 25.29 -13.82 -22.74
C THR A 698 24.34 -14.58 -23.67
N ASN A 699 23.38 -15.36 -23.12
CA ASN A 699 22.36 -16.05 -23.91
C ASN A 699 21.02 -15.27 -24.00
N SER A 700 20.91 -14.09 -23.37
CA SER A 700 19.77 -13.18 -23.56
C SER A 700 20.04 -12.08 -24.58
N ASP A 701 18.96 -11.49 -25.08
CA ASP A 701 19.00 -10.31 -25.94
C ASP A 701 19.84 -9.18 -25.32
N THR A 702 20.63 -8.51 -26.16
CA THR A 702 21.62 -7.49 -25.74
C THR A 702 20.99 -6.34 -24.98
N ASP A 703 19.75 -5.98 -25.30
CA ASP A 703 19.04 -4.86 -24.68
C ASP A 703 18.61 -5.14 -23.23
N ASP A 704 18.30 -6.40 -22.89
CA ASP A 704 17.98 -6.78 -21.51
C ASP A 704 19.24 -6.93 -20.66
N LEU A 705 20.34 -7.40 -21.25
CA LEU A 705 21.67 -7.34 -20.63
C LEU A 705 22.09 -5.88 -20.34
N LEU A 706 21.85 -4.94 -21.26
CA LEU A 706 22.12 -3.52 -21.04
C LEU A 706 21.27 -2.94 -19.90
N LYS A 707 19.95 -3.19 -19.88
CA LYS A 707 19.06 -2.78 -18.78
C LYS A 707 19.55 -3.33 -17.42
N LEU A 708 20.00 -4.59 -17.39
CA LEU A 708 20.53 -5.25 -16.19
C LEU A 708 21.84 -4.60 -15.70
N ILE A 709 22.76 -4.25 -16.61
CA ILE A 709 24.04 -3.59 -16.28
C ILE A 709 23.80 -2.19 -15.70
N LEU A 710 22.77 -1.47 -16.15
CA LEU A 710 22.37 -0.19 -15.55
C LEU A 710 21.72 -0.39 -14.17
N ALA A 711 20.79 -1.35 -14.04
CA ALA A 711 20.04 -1.54 -12.80
C ALA A 711 20.86 -2.17 -11.65
N SER A 712 21.71 -3.18 -11.91
CA SER A 712 22.44 -3.91 -10.87
C SER A 712 23.81 -3.29 -10.56
N PRO A 713 24.07 -2.80 -9.33
CA PRO A 713 25.41 -2.36 -8.92
C PRO A 713 26.37 -3.54 -8.74
N VAL A 714 25.89 -4.64 -8.15
CA VAL A 714 26.71 -5.84 -7.88
C VAL A 714 27.23 -6.46 -9.18
N LEU A 715 26.44 -6.45 -10.25
CA LEU A 715 26.91 -6.92 -11.56
C LEU A 715 28.06 -6.06 -12.10
N ARG A 716 28.06 -4.74 -11.87
CA ARG A 716 29.18 -3.88 -12.29
C ARG A 716 30.42 -4.06 -11.41
N GLU A 717 30.25 -4.34 -10.11
CA GLU A 717 31.35 -4.64 -9.17
C GLU A 717 32.07 -5.95 -9.49
N TYR A 718 31.34 -7.06 -9.69
CA TYR A 718 31.94 -8.41 -9.75
C TYR A 718 32.26 -8.89 -11.17
N ALA A 719 31.78 -8.20 -12.21
CA ALA A 719 31.86 -8.64 -13.61
C ALA A 719 32.54 -7.63 -14.56
N THR A 720 33.13 -6.55 -14.03
CA THR A 720 33.51 -5.33 -14.76
C THR A 720 34.32 -5.60 -16.04
N GLU A 721 35.44 -6.32 -15.95
CA GLU A 721 36.31 -6.55 -17.11
C GLU A 721 35.71 -7.49 -18.15
N LYS A 722 34.98 -8.53 -17.71
CA LYS A 722 34.28 -9.47 -18.60
C LYS A 722 33.18 -8.75 -19.38
N LEU A 723 32.41 -7.85 -18.73
CA LEU A 723 31.38 -7.04 -19.39
C LEU A 723 31.96 -6.02 -20.36
N ILE A 724 33.07 -5.35 -20.01
CA ILE A 724 33.78 -4.45 -20.93
C ILE A 724 34.19 -5.21 -22.21
N ASN A 725 34.78 -6.40 -22.07
CA ASN A 725 35.20 -7.21 -23.21
C ASN A 725 34.04 -7.70 -24.10
N LEU A 726 32.84 -7.86 -23.54
CA LEU A 726 31.62 -8.18 -24.30
C LEU A 726 31.07 -6.94 -25.03
N LEU A 727 30.85 -5.84 -24.30
CA LEU A 727 30.25 -4.61 -24.84
C LEU A 727 31.12 -3.90 -25.89
N ILE A 728 32.45 -4.08 -25.87
CA ILE A 728 33.35 -3.57 -26.92
C ILE A 728 32.99 -4.08 -28.33
N ASN A 729 32.39 -5.28 -28.43
CA ASN A 729 32.07 -5.95 -29.69
C ASN A 729 30.62 -5.73 -30.16
N ILE A 730 29.80 -5.00 -29.38
CA ILE A 730 28.36 -4.78 -29.65
C ILE A 730 28.15 -3.41 -30.32
N GLU A 731 27.06 -3.25 -31.06
CA GLU A 731 26.71 -1.99 -31.72
C GLU A 731 26.53 -0.83 -30.73
N LYS A 732 26.94 0.37 -31.14
CA LYS A 732 27.15 1.52 -30.26
C LYS A 732 25.91 2.40 -30.12
N ASN A 733 24.86 1.82 -29.57
CA ASN A 733 23.68 2.56 -29.11
C ASN A 733 23.99 3.37 -27.83
N ASP A 734 23.26 4.44 -27.57
CA ASP A 734 23.47 5.32 -26.39
C ASP A 734 23.49 4.54 -25.06
N SER A 735 22.61 3.53 -24.90
CA SER A 735 22.58 2.64 -23.74
C SER A 735 23.85 1.79 -23.58
N CYS A 736 24.43 1.32 -24.69
CA CYS A 736 25.70 0.58 -24.71
C CYS A 736 26.88 1.51 -24.35
N LEU A 737 26.92 2.71 -24.95
CA LEU A 737 27.92 3.73 -24.65
C LEU A 737 27.86 4.17 -23.18
N PHE A 738 26.66 4.36 -22.62
CA PHE A 738 26.47 4.75 -21.23
C PHE A 738 26.83 3.62 -20.24
N SER A 739 26.44 2.39 -20.56
CA SER A 739 26.85 1.20 -19.78
C SER A 739 28.37 1.03 -19.76
N LEU A 740 29.03 1.26 -20.90
CA LEU A 740 30.49 1.30 -21.00
C LEU A 740 31.10 2.44 -20.18
N VAL A 741 30.51 3.64 -20.17
CA VAL A 741 30.98 4.76 -19.31
C VAL A 741 30.97 4.36 -17.84
N LEU A 742 29.87 3.78 -17.33
CA LEU A 742 29.78 3.33 -15.93
C LEU A 742 30.81 2.24 -15.60
N LEU A 743 30.99 1.25 -16.48
CA LEU A 743 31.98 0.18 -16.30
C LEU A 743 33.43 0.71 -16.39
N TYR A 744 33.72 1.69 -17.25
CA TYR A 744 35.04 2.31 -17.32
C TYR A 744 35.34 3.20 -16.12
N THR A 745 34.36 3.90 -15.53
CA THR A 745 34.55 4.58 -14.24
C THR A 745 34.81 3.60 -13.11
N GLN A 746 34.16 2.43 -13.11
CA GLN A 746 34.33 1.41 -12.08
C GLN A 746 35.62 0.56 -12.26
N ALA A 747 36.34 0.74 -13.36
CA ALA A 747 37.61 0.08 -13.66
C ALA A 747 38.78 1.09 -13.77
N ASP A 748 38.66 2.26 -13.13
CA ASP A 748 39.63 3.38 -13.10
C ASP A 748 40.09 3.91 -14.49
N LYS A 749 39.38 3.56 -15.57
CA LYS A 749 39.72 3.87 -16.97
C LYS A 749 39.16 5.24 -17.38
N GLN A 750 39.35 6.26 -16.53
CA GLN A 750 38.77 7.61 -16.62
C GLN A 750 38.85 8.23 -18.04
N TYR A 751 40.02 8.17 -18.70
CA TYR A 751 40.22 8.74 -20.05
C TYR A 751 39.30 8.10 -21.13
N GLN A 752 38.96 6.82 -20.99
CA GLN A 752 38.06 6.13 -21.91
C GLN A 752 36.60 6.53 -21.66
N ALA A 753 36.19 6.65 -20.39
CA ALA A 753 34.88 7.18 -20.00
C ALA A 753 34.70 8.65 -20.45
N GLU A 754 35.69 9.51 -20.22
CA GLU A 754 35.68 10.92 -20.64
C GLU A 754 35.48 11.10 -22.15
N LYS A 755 36.02 10.20 -22.98
CA LYS A 755 35.87 10.26 -24.44
C LYS A 755 34.50 9.75 -24.92
N LEU A 756 33.91 8.78 -24.21
CA LEU A 756 32.62 8.20 -24.59
C LEU A 756 31.45 9.09 -24.18
N ILE A 757 31.50 9.73 -23.01
CA ILE A 757 30.40 10.57 -22.52
C ILE A 757 30.12 11.80 -23.41
N GLU A 758 31.14 12.28 -24.13
CA GLU A 758 30.99 13.34 -25.15
C GLU A 758 30.07 12.91 -26.31
N THR A 759 30.07 11.61 -26.68
CA THR A 759 29.34 11.08 -27.84
C THR A 759 27.88 10.72 -27.58
N ILE A 760 27.48 10.53 -26.32
CA ILE A 760 26.11 10.15 -25.92
C ILE A 760 25.17 11.34 -26.01
N SER A 761 23.90 11.14 -26.40
CA SER A 761 22.91 12.22 -26.43
C SER A 761 22.64 12.84 -25.05
N ASN A 762 22.32 14.14 -25.04
CA ASN A 762 22.17 14.90 -23.80
C ASN A 762 20.90 14.50 -23.02
N THR A 763 19.79 14.26 -23.73
CA THR A 763 18.52 13.82 -23.13
C THR A 763 18.64 12.45 -22.47
N PHE A 764 19.29 11.48 -23.13
CA PHE A 764 19.48 10.14 -22.58
C PHE A 764 20.28 10.14 -21.26
N ILE A 765 21.27 11.04 -21.12
CA ILE A 765 22.01 11.22 -19.87
C ILE A 765 21.07 11.74 -18.76
N ILE A 766 20.22 12.72 -19.05
CA ILE A 766 19.26 13.29 -18.09
C ILE A 766 18.28 12.20 -17.62
N ASP A 767 17.59 11.53 -18.55
CA ASP A 767 16.60 10.49 -18.23
C ASP A 767 17.20 9.32 -17.45
N SER A 768 18.39 8.86 -17.84
CA SER A 768 19.08 7.74 -17.18
C SER A 768 19.57 8.10 -15.77
N THR A 769 20.11 9.31 -15.58
CA THR A 769 20.59 9.74 -14.25
C THR A 769 19.47 10.13 -13.30
N LEU A 770 18.34 10.68 -13.80
CA LEU A 770 17.18 10.98 -12.96
C LEU A 770 16.39 9.73 -12.54
N THR A 771 16.44 8.66 -13.33
CA THR A 771 15.89 7.35 -12.93
C THR A 771 16.77 6.63 -11.90
N ASN A 772 18.10 6.81 -11.94
CA ASN A 772 19.06 6.20 -11.01
C ASN A 772 20.06 7.20 -10.43
N TRP A 773 19.57 8.17 -9.65
CA TRP A 773 20.42 9.28 -9.16
C TRP A 773 21.55 8.87 -8.21
N SER A 774 21.49 7.64 -7.67
CA SER A 774 22.55 7.06 -6.84
C SER A 774 23.91 7.03 -7.54
N TRP A 775 23.97 6.96 -8.88
CA TRP A 775 25.22 7.00 -9.64
C TRP A 775 26.02 8.31 -9.47
N LEU A 776 25.42 9.39 -8.97
CA LEU A 776 26.08 10.67 -8.75
C LEU A 776 26.86 10.76 -7.43
N PHE A 777 26.68 9.81 -6.49
CA PHE A 777 27.14 9.94 -5.11
C PHE A 777 27.83 8.69 -4.56
N ASP A 778 29.06 8.86 -4.08
CA ASP A 778 29.81 7.83 -3.37
C ASP A 778 29.69 8.03 -1.85
N VAL A 779 29.48 6.94 -1.12
CA VAL A 779 29.37 6.93 0.34
C VAL A 779 30.74 6.58 0.94
N THR A 780 31.54 7.59 1.27
CA THR A 780 32.88 7.38 1.81
C THR A 780 32.85 7.12 3.32
N ASN A 781 33.32 5.93 3.74
CA ASN A 781 33.46 5.56 5.15
C ASN A 781 34.62 6.29 5.82
N SER A 782 34.41 7.55 6.22
CA SER A 782 35.40 8.30 7.01
C SER A 782 35.36 7.85 8.47
N ASN A 783 36.52 7.46 9.02
CA ASN A 783 36.63 6.86 10.36
C ASN A 783 36.40 7.82 11.54
N ARG A 784 35.83 9.03 11.33
CA ARG A 784 35.65 10.07 12.37
C ARG A 784 34.41 10.96 12.18
N GLY A 785 33.22 10.36 12.32
CA GLY A 785 31.98 11.08 12.64
C GLY A 785 31.31 11.79 11.48
N ASN A 786 30.00 11.58 11.34
CA ASN A 786 29.14 12.07 10.26
C ASN A 786 29.64 11.72 8.86
N VAL A 787 29.21 10.55 8.36
CA VAL A 787 29.24 10.26 6.92
C VAL A 787 28.43 11.35 6.19
N VAL A 788 29.10 12.08 5.32
CA VAL A 788 28.52 13.01 4.35
C VAL A 788 28.87 12.44 2.97
N PRO A 789 27.95 12.41 2.00
CA PRO A 789 28.24 11.97 0.64
C PRO A 789 29.37 12.78 0.00
N THR A 790 30.01 12.18 -0.99
CA THR A 790 30.87 12.87 -1.95
C THR A 790 30.37 12.61 -3.36
N PHE A 791 30.60 13.52 -4.30
CA PHE A 791 30.29 13.27 -5.71
C PHE A 791 31.17 12.14 -6.26
N SER A 792 30.56 11.24 -7.03
CA SER A 792 31.23 10.08 -7.60
C SER A 792 32.23 10.43 -8.71
N GLU A 793 33.07 9.47 -9.09
CA GLU A 793 33.91 9.53 -10.30
C GLU A 793 33.08 9.92 -11.54
N TYR A 794 31.90 9.33 -11.71
CA TYR A 794 30.96 9.61 -12.80
C TYR A 794 30.44 11.06 -12.75
N ALA A 795 30.04 11.56 -11.57
CA ALA A 795 29.68 12.97 -11.39
C ALA A 795 30.86 13.92 -11.68
N GLY A 796 32.09 13.52 -11.32
CA GLY A 796 33.31 14.25 -11.65
C GLY A 796 33.55 14.37 -13.16
N ILE A 797 33.28 13.31 -13.93
CA ILE A 797 33.33 13.33 -15.40
C ILE A 797 32.23 14.24 -15.98
N LEU A 798 31.00 14.19 -15.45
CA LEU A 798 29.92 15.10 -15.86
C LEU A 798 30.29 16.57 -15.61
N MET A 799 30.85 16.91 -14.44
CA MET A 799 31.36 18.27 -14.15
C MET A 799 32.42 18.72 -15.16
N LYS A 800 33.35 17.82 -15.56
CA LYS A 800 34.44 18.13 -16.50
C LYS A 800 33.98 18.30 -17.95
N LYS A 801 32.97 17.52 -18.39
CA LYS A 801 32.59 17.40 -19.81
C LYS A 801 31.25 18.05 -20.18
N LYS A 802 30.23 17.95 -19.32
CA LYS A 802 28.86 18.38 -19.61
C LYS A 802 28.25 19.16 -18.42
N MET A 803 29.00 20.14 -17.90
CA MET A 803 28.67 20.92 -16.70
C MET A 803 27.26 21.53 -16.69
N ASN A 804 26.73 21.97 -17.85
CA ASN A 804 25.36 22.48 -17.95
C ASN A 804 24.31 21.42 -17.59
N ILE A 805 24.47 20.20 -18.11
CA ILE A 805 23.56 19.08 -17.88
C ILE A 805 23.66 18.62 -16.43
N PHE A 806 24.89 18.63 -15.87
CA PHE A 806 25.10 18.35 -14.46
C PHE A 806 24.33 19.33 -13.55
N ALA A 807 24.36 20.63 -13.86
CA ALA A 807 23.57 21.63 -13.14
C ALA A 807 22.05 21.45 -13.31
N GLU A 808 21.60 21.06 -14.50
CA GLU A 808 20.19 20.78 -14.84
C GLU A 808 19.65 19.55 -14.06
N ILE A 809 20.35 18.42 -14.09
CA ILE A 809 20.02 17.21 -13.32
C ILE A 809 19.94 17.51 -11.83
N LEU A 810 20.91 18.26 -11.28
CA LEU A 810 20.91 18.61 -9.86
C LEU A 810 19.77 19.56 -9.48
N GLY A 811 19.36 20.47 -10.37
CA GLY A 811 18.17 21.30 -10.18
C GLY A 811 16.91 20.42 -10.06
N GLU A 812 16.68 19.58 -11.05
CA GLU A 812 15.49 18.73 -11.10
C GLU A 812 15.42 17.71 -9.94
N LEU A 813 16.56 17.24 -9.41
CA LEU A 813 16.58 16.41 -8.19
C LEU A 813 16.10 17.14 -6.93
N VAL A 814 16.31 18.46 -6.84
CA VAL A 814 15.79 19.29 -5.75
C VAL A 814 14.30 19.60 -5.95
N ASP A 815 13.89 19.89 -7.19
CA ASP A 815 12.49 20.17 -7.54
C ASP A 815 11.58 18.93 -7.42
N ARG A 816 12.11 17.73 -7.72
CA ARG A 816 11.47 16.44 -7.43
C ARG A 816 11.52 16.05 -5.94
N HIS A 817 12.07 16.90 -5.08
CA HIS A 817 12.27 16.68 -3.63
C HIS A 817 13.06 15.40 -3.28
N ALA A 818 13.93 14.91 -4.16
CA ALA A 818 14.76 13.73 -3.90
C ALA A 818 15.90 14.03 -2.91
N ILE A 819 16.50 15.22 -3.00
CA ILE A 819 17.52 15.75 -2.09
C ILE A 819 17.21 17.24 -1.85
N THR A 820 17.33 17.75 -0.62
CA THR A 820 17.03 19.17 -0.36
C THR A 820 18.19 20.08 -0.77
N LEU A 821 17.90 21.36 -1.07
CA LEU A 821 18.93 22.36 -1.41
C LEU A 821 20.05 22.44 -0.36
N ASN A 822 19.71 22.43 0.94
CA ASN A 822 20.69 22.42 2.02
C ASN A 822 21.59 21.17 1.93
N GLN A 823 20.99 19.98 1.77
CA GLN A 823 21.75 18.74 1.62
C GLN A 823 22.70 18.81 0.42
N MET A 824 22.22 19.23 -0.76
CA MET A 824 23.05 19.42 -1.95
C MET A 824 24.23 20.37 -1.72
N ILE A 825 24.00 21.50 -1.04
CA ILE A 825 25.08 22.43 -0.65
C ILE A 825 26.11 21.73 0.26
N GLN A 826 25.69 20.91 1.23
CA GLN A 826 26.63 20.14 2.06
C GLN A 826 27.47 19.12 1.24
N ILE A 827 26.91 18.51 0.18
CA ILE A 827 27.68 17.61 -0.71
C ILE A 827 28.81 18.37 -1.41
N PHE A 828 28.51 19.53 -1.98
CA PHE A 828 29.54 20.39 -2.60
C PHE A 828 30.58 20.86 -1.57
N LEU A 829 30.17 21.25 -0.36
CA LEU A 829 31.08 21.69 0.70
C LEU A 829 31.95 20.55 1.26
N ALA A 830 31.49 19.30 1.22
CA ALA A 830 32.31 18.12 1.53
C ALA A 830 33.25 17.72 0.38
N TYR A 831 32.82 17.90 -0.86
CA TYR A 831 33.59 17.55 -2.06
C TYR A 831 34.73 18.53 -2.35
N LEU A 832 34.49 19.84 -2.24
CA LEU A 832 35.45 20.89 -2.59
C LEU A 832 36.82 20.77 -1.88
N PRO A 833 36.91 20.51 -0.55
CA PRO A 833 38.20 20.32 0.13
C PRO A 833 39.05 19.15 -0.38
N SER A 834 38.43 18.15 -1.03
CA SER A 834 39.14 16.98 -1.58
C SER A 834 39.78 17.22 -2.96
N ARG A 835 39.41 18.29 -3.66
CA ARG A 835 39.85 18.58 -5.03
C ARG A 835 40.68 19.86 -5.09
N VAL A 836 42.00 19.73 -5.11
CA VAL A 836 42.93 20.88 -5.15
C VAL A 836 43.24 21.32 -6.59
N GLY A 837 43.35 22.62 -6.83
CA GLY A 837 43.78 23.17 -8.12
C GLY A 837 42.67 23.16 -9.19
N ARG A 838 42.96 22.56 -10.36
CA ARG A 838 42.07 22.61 -11.55
C ARG A 838 40.69 22.01 -11.27
N ASP A 839 40.66 20.81 -10.68
CA ASP A 839 39.40 20.10 -10.42
C ASP A 839 38.56 20.79 -9.33
N GLY A 840 39.21 21.43 -8.36
CA GLY A 840 38.54 22.29 -7.37
C GLY A 840 37.88 23.51 -8.01
N LYS A 841 38.53 24.15 -8.99
CA LYS A 841 37.93 25.25 -9.77
C LYS A 841 36.72 24.76 -10.57
N ILE A 842 36.82 23.60 -11.23
CA ILE A 842 35.71 23.02 -11.99
C ILE A 842 34.52 22.72 -11.07
N ALA A 843 34.75 22.11 -9.90
CA ALA A 843 33.71 21.86 -8.90
C ALA A 843 33.05 23.16 -8.37
N GLY A 844 33.83 24.23 -8.19
CA GLY A 844 33.32 25.56 -7.82
C GLY A 844 32.45 26.18 -8.92
N MET A 845 32.86 26.09 -10.17
CA MET A 845 32.08 26.55 -11.33
C MET A 845 30.78 25.73 -11.50
N ALA A 846 30.82 24.42 -11.22
CA ALA A 846 29.64 23.56 -11.24
C ALA A 846 28.64 23.91 -10.12
N LEU A 847 29.11 24.18 -8.88
CA LEU A 847 28.27 24.69 -7.79
C LEU A 847 27.62 26.03 -8.17
N GLN A 848 28.40 26.95 -8.74
CA GLN A 848 27.90 28.26 -9.15
C GLN A 848 26.81 28.12 -10.22
N LEU A 849 27.04 27.30 -11.26
CA LEU A 849 26.06 27.08 -12.32
C LEU A 849 24.79 26.40 -11.82
N PHE A 850 24.91 25.38 -10.95
CA PHE A 850 23.77 24.76 -10.28
C PHE A 850 22.92 25.78 -9.50
N LEU A 851 23.54 26.65 -8.70
CA LEU A 851 22.83 27.68 -7.96
C LEU A 851 22.23 28.76 -8.88
N GLU A 852 22.90 29.11 -9.98
CA GLU A 852 22.33 30.02 -11.01
C GLU A 852 21.06 29.40 -11.66
N THR A 853 21.12 28.14 -12.10
CA THR A 853 20.01 27.42 -12.74
C THR A 853 18.84 27.18 -11.77
N TYR A 854 19.13 26.66 -10.57
CA TYR A 854 18.09 26.35 -9.57
C TYR A 854 17.34 27.61 -9.11
N LEU A 855 18.06 28.69 -8.78
CA LEU A 855 17.41 29.93 -8.35
C LEU A 855 16.60 30.55 -9.49
N GLN A 856 17.05 30.45 -10.75
CA GLN A 856 16.24 30.89 -11.88
C GLN A 856 14.92 30.10 -11.93
N HIS A 857 14.96 28.76 -11.91
CA HIS A 857 13.76 27.94 -11.98
C HIS A 857 12.79 28.19 -10.80
N TYR A 858 13.32 28.32 -9.59
CA TYR A 858 12.55 28.62 -8.38
C TYR A 858 11.78 29.95 -8.48
N TYR A 859 12.41 31.02 -8.99
CA TYR A 859 11.75 32.33 -9.12
C TYR A 859 10.85 32.43 -10.37
N ASP A 860 11.20 31.77 -11.48
CA ASP A 860 10.36 31.72 -12.70
C ASP A 860 9.05 30.94 -12.43
N ASN A 861 9.08 29.87 -11.60
CA ASN A 861 7.89 29.07 -11.25
C ASN A 861 6.97 29.69 -10.18
N TYR A 862 7.50 30.51 -9.26
CA TYR A 862 6.74 31.06 -8.12
C TYR A 862 6.61 32.60 -8.09
N PRO A 863 6.25 33.28 -9.19
CA PRO A 863 6.35 34.75 -9.31
C PRO A 863 5.42 35.55 -8.38
N ASN A 864 4.36 34.94 -7.82
CA ASN A 864 3.28 35.67 -7.14
C ASN A 864 3.27 35.59 -5.59
N LYS A 865 4.27 34.98 -4.94
CA LYS A 865 4.42 35.13 -3.47
C LYS A 865 5.02 36.50 -3.15
N ASN A 866 4.17 37.44 -2.70
CA ASN A 866 4.54 38.79 -2.29
C ASN A 866 5.43 38.81 -1.01
N HIS A 867 6.71 38.41 -1.13
CA HIS A 867 7.62 38.21 0.01
C HIS A 867 8.06 39.49 0.77
N LYS A 868 7.50 40.67 0.46
CA LYS A 868 7.72 41.94 1.20
C LYS A 868 7.23 41.93 2.67
N LYS A 869 6.76 40.79 3.19
CA LYS A 869 6.38 40.57 4.61
C LYS A 869 7.13 39.43 5.31
N SER A 870 8.13 38.79 4.68
CA SER A 870 8.77 37.57 5.22
C SER A 870 10.21 37.77 5.73
N LEU A 871 10.66 39.02 5.87
CA LEU A 871 12.04 39.38 6.30
C LEU A 871 12.05 40.39 7.48
N ALA A 872 10.92 40.52 8.19
CA ALA A 872 10.79 41.26 9.44
C ALA A 872 9.61 40.68 10.23
N HIS A 873 9.87 40.22 11.47
CA HIS A 873 8.97 39.41 12.33
C HIS A 873 8.61 38.04 11.68
N ASP A 874 9.11 36.89 12.11
CA ASP A 874 9.37 36.40 13.47
C ASP A 874 10.52 35.38 13.54
N GLU A 875 11.38 35.46 14.56
CA GLU A 875 12.58 34.62 14.71
C GLU A 875 12.31 33.21 15.31
N SER A 876 11.04 32.78 15.39
CA SER A 876 10.63 31.58 16.14
C SER A 876 10.18 30.38 15.28
N GLN A 877 10.03 30.55 13.97
CA GLN A 877 9.75 29.44 13.02
C GLN A 877 10.61 29.59 11.76
N ILE A 878 11.82 29.02 11.80
CA ILE A 878 12.73 28.96 10.65
C ILE A 878 12.30 27.80 9.74
N ASN A 879 11.84 28.11 8.54
CA ASN A 879 11.72 27.11 7.47
C ASN A 879 13.13 26.85 6.89
N ASP A 880 13.61 25.61 6.96
CA ASP A 880 14.96 25.21 6.52
C ASP A 880 15.29 25.63 5.08
N GLU A 881 14.31 25.61 4.17
CA GLU A 881 14.46 26.05 2.78
C GLU A 881 14.81 27.54 2.66
N GLY A 882 14.22 28.39 3.50
CA GLY A 882 14.52 29.82 3.52
C GLY A 882 15.95 30.13 3.99
N LEU A 883 16.47 29.30 4.90
CA LEU A 883 17.88 29.34 5.29
C LEU A 883 18.80 28.82 4.18
N ALA A 884 18.43 27.72 3.52
CA ALA A 884 19.19 27.13 2.42
C ALA A 884 19.34 28.10 1.23
N ILE A 885 18.26 28.77 0.82
CA ILE A 885 18.28 29.80 -0.23
C ILE A 885 19.19 30.97 0.17
N ARG A 886 19.16 31.38 1.44
CA ARG A 886 20.02 32.46 1.97
C ARG A 886 21.51 32.11 1.91
N GLU A 887 21.89 30.89 2.28
CA GLU A 887 23.28 30.43 2.17
C GLU A 887 23.70 30.20 0.71
N GLY A 888 22.80 29.72 -0.16
CA GLY A 888 23.02 29.67 -1.61
C GLY A 888 23.35 31.05 -2.20
N PHE A 889 22.62 32.09 -1.81
CA PHE A 889 22.93 33.47 -2.21
C PHE A 889 24.30 33.96 -1.68
N LYS A 890 24.68 33.61 -0.44
CA LYS A 890 26.03 33.93 0.08
C LYS A 890 27.14 33.23 -0.71
N LEU A 891 26.94 31.97 -1.07
CA LEU A 891 27.90 31.20 -1.87
C LEU A 891 28.06 31.78 -3.28
N LEU A 892 26.97 32.17 -3.95
CA LEU A 892 27.04 32.87 -5.23
C LEU A 892 27.78 34.21 -5.14
N VAL A 893 27.47 35.04 -4.14
CA VAL A 893 28.20 36.30 -3.90
C VAL A 893 29.69 36.03 -3.72
N ARG A 894 30.08 35.09 -2.84
CA ARG A 894 31.48 34.73 -2.62
C ARG A 894 32.18 34.22 -3.88
N SER A 895 31.48 33.46 -4.72
CA SER A 895 32.02 33.00 -6.01
C SER A 895 32.30 34.18 -6.94
N TYR A 896 31.32 35.08 -7.13
CA TYR A 896 31.52 36.28 -7.97
C TYR A 896 32.61 37.21 -7.42
N LEU A 897 32.68 37.45 -6.11
CA LEU A 897 33.75 38.26 -5.50
C LEU A 897 35.13 37.59 -5.69
N SER A 898 35.21 36.26 -5.62
CA SER A 898 36.43 35.50 -5.91
C SER A 898 36.84 35.57 -7.39
N GLU A 899 35.90 35.55 -8.33
CA GLU A 899 36.20 35.78 -9.76
C GLU A 899 36.71 37.20 -10.01
N LEU A 900 36.23 38.20 -9.26
CA LEU A 900 36.68 39.60 -9.40
C LEU A 900 38.12 39.81 -8.92
N THR A 901 38.57 39.12 -7.86
CA THR A 901 39.97 39.19 -7.37
C THR A 901 40.97 38.46 -8.27
N GLN A 902 40.52 37.50 -9.08
CA GLN A 902 41.38 36.73 -9.98
C GLN A 902 41.80 37.58 -11.20
N SER A 903 42.82 38.41 -11.01
CA SER A 903 43.44 39.19 -12.07
C SER A 903 43.99 38.29 -13.18
N HIS A 904 43.54 38.57 -14.40
CA HIS A 904 43.92 37.88 -15.65
C HIS A 904 43.51 36.39 -15.72
N GLN A 905 42.26 36.15 -16.12
CA GLN A 905 41.92 35.00 -16.95
C GLN A 905 41.43 35.49 -18.31
N GLN A 906 41.65 34.68 -19.35
CA GLN A 906 41.38 35.06 -20.73
C GLN A 906 39.91 35.41 -20.93
N ILE A 907 39.64 36.49 -21.67
CA ILE A 907 38.29 36.85 -22.12
C ILE A 907 37.88 35.82 -23.18
N HIS A 908 37.38 34.67 -22.73
CA HIS A 908 36.53 33.85 -23.56
C HIS A 908 35.26 34.66 -23.85
N GLN A 909 35.00 34.90 -25.13
CA GLN A 909 33.71 35.42 -25.58
C GLN A 909 32.65 34.41 -25.15
N VAL A 910 31.86 34.77 -24.15
CA VAL A 910 30.64 34.07 -23.80
C VAL A 910 29.56 34.65 -24.71
N ASP A 911 28.95 33.82 -25.54
CA ASP A 911 27.88 34.26 -26.44
C ASP A 911 26.78 34.98 -25.64
N ASN A 912 26.32 36.13 -26.17
CA ASN A 912 25.46 37.07 -25.46
C ASN A 912 24.07 36.52 -25.09
N ASP A 913 23.70 35.33 -25.58
CA ASP A 913 22.36 34.75 -25.48
C ASP A 913 22.14 33.87 -24.23
N LYS A 914 23.14 33.71 -23.36
CA LYS A 914 22.95 32.97 -22.10
C LYS A 914 22.14 33.80 -21.10
N LYS A 915 20.96 33.29 -20.71
CA LYS A 915 20.12 33.86 -19.65
C LYS A 915 20.94 34.08 -18.37
N ILE A 916 21.21 35.33 -18.03
CA ILE A 916 21.83 35.70 -16.75
C ILE A 916 20.76 35.67 -15.65
N LEU A 917 21.05 35.06 -14.51
CA LEU A 917 20.18 35.08 -13.33
C LEU A 917 19.80 36.53 -12.97
N PHE A 918 18.50 36.83 -12.97
CA PHE A 918 17.94 38.19 -12.80
C PHE A 918 18.41 39.25 -13.82
N GLY A 919 18.95 38.86 -14.97
CA GLY A 919 19.42 39.79 -16.02
C GLY A 919 18.36 40.82 -16.43
N ASN A 920 17.09 40.41 -16.52
CA ASN A 920 15.95 41.26 -16.84
C ASN A 920 15.66 42.36 -15.79
N LEU A 921 16.25 42.29 -14.60
CA LEU A 921 16.10 43.28 -13.52
C LEU A 921 17.28 44.28 -13.49
N ARG A 922 18.33 44.05 -14.29
CA ARG A 922 19.40 45.03 -14.54
C ARG A 922 18.82 46.21 -15.33
N SER A 923 19.18 47.44 -14.94
CA SER A 923 18.96 48.61 -15.78
C SER A 923 20.20 48.92 -16.63
N ASN A 924 19.98 49.24 -17.91
CA ASN A 924 21.02 49.58 -18.89
C ASN A 924 21.93 50.75 -18.46
N PHE A 925 21.51 51.56 -17.48
CA PHE A 925 22.35 52.58 -16.83
C PHE A 925 23.66 52.01 -16.27
N PHE A 926 23.65 50.75 -15.80
CA PHE A 926 24.86 50.10 -15.29
C PHE A 926 25.83 49.64 -16.38
N ASP A 927 25.51 49.83 -17.66
CA ASP A 927 26.41 49.58 -18.79
C ASP A 927 27.19 50.84 -19.22
N LEU A 928 26.94 51.99 -18.57
CA LEU A 928 27.56 53.27 -18.94
C LEU A 928 29.06 53.35 -18.57
N PRO A 929 29.95 53.73 -19.51
CA PRO A 929 31.42 53.69 -19.33
C PRO A 929 31.94 54.37 -18.06
N GLN A 930 31.32 55.49 -17.68
CA GLN A 930 31.81 56.37 -16.61
C GLN A 930 31.66 55.72 -15.22
N LEU A 931 30.77 54.75 -15.05
CA LEU A 931 30.61 54.00 -13.79
C LEU A 931 31.78 53.04 -13.50
N TYR A 932 32.67 52.81 -14.48
CA TYR A 932 33.81 51.90 -14.40
C TYR A 932 35.16 52.61 -14.23
N GLY A 933 35.17 53.94 -14.06
CA GLY A 933 36.40 54.71 -13.81
C GLY A 933 37.27 54.97 -15.04
N ILE A 934 36.72 54.79 -16.24
CA ILE A 934 37.42 55.07 -17.51
C ILE A 934 37.40 56.59 -17.75
N ASN A 935 38.58 57.23 -17.69
CA ASN A 935 38.74 58.64 -18.01
C ASN A 935 38.56 58.91 -19.52
N CYS A 936 37.34 59.28 -19.93
CA CYS A 936 37.03 59.77 -21.27
C CYS A 936 37.55 61.21 -21.50
N ASN A 937 38.86 61.44 -21.35
CA ASN A 937 39.53 62.75 -21.55
C ASN A 937 40.39 62.80 -22.84
N ASN A 938 40.23 61.83 -23.74
CA ASN A 938 40.79 61.85 -25.09
C ASN A 938 39.64 61.91 -26.10
N ASP A 939 39.45 63.05 -26.76
CA ASP A 939 38.35 63.30 -27.72
C ASP A 939 38.52 62.58 -29.08
N ASN A 940 39.11 61.38 -29.11
CA ASN A 940 39.34 60.59 -30.32
C ASN A 940 39.26 59.08 -30.03
N GLU A 941 38.05 58.52 -30.11
CA GLU A 941 37.74 57.19 -30.68
C GLU A 941 36.24 56.87 -30.47
N GLU A 942 35.48 56.83 -31.55
CA GLU A 942 34.14 56.21 -31.53
C GLU A 942 34.27 54.68 -31.47
N ASN A 943 33.27 54.01 -30.87
CA ASN A 943 33.05 52.57 -30.99
C ASN A 943 34.16 51.60 -30.51
N LYS A 944 34.64 51.77 -29.28
CA LYS A 944 35.15 50.63 -28.50
C LYS A 944 34.02 49.99 -27.69
N ASN A 945 33.53 48.83 -28.14
CA ASN A 945 32.63 47.98 -27.36
C ASN A 945 33.32 47.59 -26.04
N ILE A 946 32.85 48.13 -24.92
CA ILE A 946 33.42 47.85 -23.60
C ILE A 946 33.01 46.44 -23.19
N ILE A 947 33.98 45.52 -23.17
CA ILE A 947 33.75 44.15 -22.71
C ILE A 947 33.73 44.14 -21.18
N ILE A 948 32.58 44.47 -20.59
CA ILE A 948 32.33 44.35 -19.16
C ILE A 948 32.47 42.87 -18.77
N ARG A 949 33.26 42.56 -17.73
CA ARG A 949 33.50 41.17 -17.30
C ARG A 949 32.15 40.50 -16.92
N PRO A 950 31.83 39.27 -17.38
CA PRO A 950 30.55 38.63 -17.06
C PRO A 950 30.23 38.54 -15.56
N SER A 951 31.24 38.31 -14.71
CA SER A 951 31.10 38.28 -13.24
C SER A 951 30.61 39.61 -12.65
N ILE A 952 30.99 40.74 -13.25
CA ILE A 952 30.48 42.07 -12.87
C ILE A 952 28.99 42.16 -13.20
N VAL A 953 28.61 41.77 -14.43
CA VAL A 953 27.22 41.79 -14.90
C VAL A 953 26.32 40.91 -14.03
N LYS A 954 26.79 39.69 -13.68
CA LYS A 954 26.10 38.76 -12.79
C LYS A 954 25.90 39.33 -11.38
N LEU A 955 26.94 39.88 -10.75
CA LEU A 955 26.83 40.44 -9.39
C LEU A 955 25.93 41.70 -9.37
N GLN A 956 25.99 42.53 -10.41
CA GLN A 956 25.09 43.69 -10.55
C GLN A 956 23.62 43.27 -10.75
N ALA A 957 23.34 42.25 -11.56
CA ALA A 957 21.98 41.70 -11.72
C ALA A 957 21.46 41.08 -10.41
N LEU A 958 22.32 40.36 -9.69
CA LEU A 958 21.99 39.78 -8.39
C LEU A 958 21.66 40.85 -7.34
N LEU A 959 22.41 41.95 -7.29
CA LEU A 959 22.12 43.11 -6.45
C LEU A 959 20.83 43.83 -6.87
N ALA A 960 20.60 44.00 -8.18
CA ALA A 960 19.41 44.65 -8.71
C ALA A 960 18.11 43.87 -8.40
N SER A 961 18.18 42.55 -8.23
CA SER A 961 17.04 41.71 -7.84
C SER A 961 16.39 42.10 -6.51
N GLY A 962 17.17 42.66 -5.57
CA GLY A 962 16.71 42.97 -4.22
C GLY A 962 16.44 41.77 -3.31
N HIS A 963 16.77 40.54 -3.73
CA HIS A 963 16.58 39.32 -2.93
C HIS A 963 17.70 39.04 -1.90
N LEU A 964 18.83 39.77 -1.97
CA LEU A 964 19.97 39.60 -1.07
C LEU A 964 19.69 40.07 0.37
N SER A 965 20.16 39.29 1.36
CA SER A 965 20.04 39.65 2.78
C SER A 965 21.08 40.70 3.19
N ASN A 966 20.83 41.42 4.30
CA ASN A 966 21.70 42.52 4.77
C ASN A 966 23.15 42.06 5.01
N GLU A 967 23.37 40.84 5.52
CA GLU A 967 24.71 40.25 5.68
C GLU A 967 25.48 40.18 4.34
N CYS A 968 24.82 39.79 3.26
CA CYS A 968 25.44 39.69 1.93
C CYS A 968 25.86 41.07 1.41
N ILE A 969 25.06 42.10 1.69
CA ILE A 969 25.35 43.49 1.32
C ILE A 969 26.55 44.01 2.13
N GLN A 970 26.58 43.74 3.43
CA GLN A 970 27.72 44.11 4.29
C GLN A 970 29.02 43.40 3.89
N GLU A 971 28.96 42.14 3.47
CA GLU A 971 30.13 41.40 2.96
C GLU A 971 30.66 42.01 1.65
N ILE A 972 29.76 42.47 0.76
CA ILE A 972 30.12 43.21 -0.45
C ILE A 972 30.70 44.60 -0.11
N GLU A 973 30.10 45.34 0.82
CA GLU A 973 30.59 46.66 1.26
C GLU A 973 31.99 46.56 1.87
N GLN A 974 32.22 45.63 2.80
CA GLN A 974 33.54 45.36 3.38
C GLN A 974 34.58 44.99 2.32
N PHE A 975 34.20 44.22 1.31
CA PHE A 975 35.09 43.84 0.21
C PHE A 975 35.45 45.04 -0.69
N LEU A 976 34.47 45.89 -1.01
CA LEU A 976 34.64 47.11 -1.82
C LEU A 976 35.34 48.28 -1.10
N ASP A 977 35.50 48.20 0.22
CA ASP A 977 36.34 49.12 1.00
C ASP A 977 37.77 48.59 1.16
N ASN A 978 37.99 47.28 0.99
CA ASN A 978 39.32 46.64 1.06
C ASN A 978 40.01 46.48 -0.31
N GLN A 979 39.27 46.42 -1.44
CA GLN A 979 39.85 46.23 -2.78
C GLN A 979 39.31 47.21 -3.84
N ASN A 980 40.23 47.79 -4.62
CA ASN A 980 39.92 48.60 -5.79
C ASN A 980 39.60 47.71 -7.00
N ILE A 981 38.34 47.70 -7.42
CA ILE A 981 37.82 46.83 -8.49
C ILE A 981 36.99 47.64 -9.49
N ASP A 982 37.11 47.30 -10.77
CA ASP A 982 36.34 47.88 -11.88
C ASP A 982 34.84 47.92 -11.57
N GLY A 983 34.22 49.09 -11.67
CA GLY A 983 32.79 49.24 -11.38
C GLY A 983 32.42 49.34 -9.89
N SER A 984 33.39 49.50 -8.97
CA SER A 984 33.15 49.71 -7.54
C SER A 984 32.06 50.77 -7.23
N LEU A 985 32.03 51.88 -7.98
CA LEU A 985 31.00 52.92 -7.89
C LEU A 985 29.60 52.36 -8.17
N SER A 986 29.44 51.53 -9.21
CA SER A 986 28.16 50.89 -9.55
C SER A 986 27.64 49.98 -8.42
N PHE A 987 28.54 49.23 -7.79
CA PHE A 987 28.20 48.34 -6.67
C PHE A 987 27.82 49.14 -5.42
N LYS A 988 28.55 50.20 -5.08
CA LYS A 988 28.22 51.07 -3.94
C LYS A 988 26.87 51.80 -4.16
N ILE A 989 26.54 52.19 -5.39
CA ILE A 989 25.22 52.73 -5.75
C ILE A 989 24.12 51.68 -5.57
N LEU A 990 24.34 50.42 -5.99
CA LEU A 990 23.37 49.33 -5.84
C LEU A 990 23.14 48.90 -4.38
N CYS A 991 24.16 48.95 -3.53
CA CYS A 991 24.03 48.64 -2.10
C CYS A 991 23.28 49.74 -1.33
N CYS A 992 23.39 51.01 -1.77
CA CYS A 992 22.77 52.16 -1.11
C CYS A 992 21.22 52.15 -1.15
N LYS A 993 20.60 51.61 -0.11
CA LYS A 993 19.14 51.68 0.13
C LYS A 993 18.61 53.12 0.33
N ASN A 994 19.48 54.07 0.69
CA ASN A 994 19.13 55.49 0.85
C ASN A 994 19.50 56.28 -0.41
N THR A 995 18.49 56.75 -1.15
CA THR A 995 18.66 57.53 -2.39
C THR A 995 19.50 58.78 -2.20
N LYS A 996 19.47 59.42 -1.02
CA LYS A 996 20.25 60.64 -0.75
C LYS A 996 21.76 60.38 -0.69
N ILE A 997 22.17 59.21 -0.23
CA ILE A 997 23.60 58.81 -0.15
C ILE A 997 24.10 58.41 -1.54
N ALA A 998 23.33 57.60 -2.29
CA ALA A 998 23.65 57.28 -3.68
C ALA A 998 23.73 58.55 -4.56
N MET A 999 22.83 59.52 -4.34
CA MET A 999 22.88 60.84 -4.97
C MET A 999 24.16 61.60 -4.64
N GLN A 1000 24.60 61.63 -3.38
CA GLN A 1000 25.88 62.26 -3.00
C GLN A 1000 27.07 61.57 -3.68
N LEU A 1001 27.17 60.24 -3.61
CA LEU A 1001 28.22 59.46 -4.27
C LEU A 1001 28.27 59.70 -5.79
N LEU A 1002 27.13 59.80 -6.47
CA LEU A 1002 27.08 60.17 -7.89
C LEU A 1002 27.45 61.65 -8.12
N THR A 1003 27.05 62.56 -7.24
CA THR A 1003 27.36 63.99 -7.37
C THR A 1003 28.86 64.26 -7.25
N ASP A 1004 29.53 63.52 -6.35
CA ASP A 1004 30.92 63.77 -6.00
C ASP A 1004 31.90 62.97 -6.89
N ASN A 1005 31.43 62.00 -7.70
CA ASN A 1005 32.25 61.24 -8.66
C ASN A 1005 31.87 61.44 -10.15
N CYS A 1006 30.58 61.56 -10.49
CA CYS A 1006 30.09 61.56 -11.88
C CYS A 1006 28.77 62.36 -12.03
N PRO A 1007 28.78 63.69 -11.85
CA PRO A 1007 27.56 64.50 -11.78
C PRO A 1007 26.67 64.41 -13.04
N LYS A 1008 27.26 64.22 -14.24
CA LYS A 1008 26.49 64.07 -15.49
C LYS A 1008 25.53 62.86 -15.50
N LEU A 1009 25.75 61.85 -14.65
CA LEU A 1009 24.89 60.67 -14.54
C LEU A 1009 23.67 60.86 -13.60
N LEU A 1010 23.56 62.01 -12.91
CA LEU A 1010 22.50 62.25 -11.92
C LEU A 1010 21.08 62.23 -12.53
N LEU A 1011 20.92 62.71 -13.76
CA LEU A 1011 19.63 62.65 -14.47
C LEU A 1011 19.23 61.20 -14.78
N GLU A 1012 20.09 60.41 -15.43
CA GLU A 1012 19.76 59.03 -15.79
C GLU A 1012 19.45 58.16 -14.55
N TYR A 1013 20.19 58.33 -13.46
CA TYR A 1013 19.88 57.68 -12.19
C TYR A 1013 18.50 58.10 -11.62
N ALA A 1014 18.17 59.39 -11.73
CA ALA A 1014 16.86 59.92 -11.31
C ALA A 1014 15.70 59.34 -12.14
N LYS A 1015 15.85 59.19 -13.46
CA LYS A 1015 14.86 58.56 -14.36
C LYS A 1015 14.47 57.14 -13.91
N ILE A 1016 15.42 56.40 -13.31
CA ILE A 1016 15.25 55.00 -12.90
C ILE A 1016 14.67 54.87 -11.49
N LYS A 1017 14.95 55.82 -10.59
CA LYS A 1017 14.57 55.73 -9.17
C LYS A 1017 13.35 56.55 -8.76
N TYR A 1018 13.00 57.62 -9.47
CA TYR A 1018 11.91 58.52 -9.05
C TYR A 1018 10.64 58.33 -9.87
N THR A 1019 9.54 58.06 -9.16
CA THR A 1019 8.21 57.82 -9.74
C THR A 1019 7.15 58.80 -9.24
N LYS A 1020 7.46 59.61 -8.21
CA LYS A 1020 6.51 60.54 -7.57
C LYS A 1020 6.90 62.01 -7.75
N GLU A 1021 5.89 62.85 -7.87
CA GLU A 1021 6.01 64.33 -7.97
C GLU A 1021 6.87 64.93 -6.84
N SER A 1022 6.76 64.39 -5.62
CA SER A 1022 7.52 64.81 -4.43
C SER A 1022 8.99 64.37 -4.42
N GLU A 1023 9.34 63.31 -5.13
CA GLU A 1023 10.72 62.83 -5.29
C GLU A 1023 11.46 63.73 -6.28
N TRP A 1024 10.84 64.03 -7.42
CA TRP A 1024 11.33 65.00 -8.39
C TRP A 1024 11.46 66.41 -7.80
N LYS A 1025 10.52 66.86 -6.96
CA LYS A 1025 10.65 68.17 -6.25
C LYS A 1025 11.83 68.22 -5.28
N GLN A 1026 12.13 67.13 -4.58
CA GLN A 1026 13.34 67.05 -3.74
C GLN A 1026 14.64 67.04 -4.56
N PHE A 1027 14.64 66.37 -5.72
CA PHE A 1027 15.79 66.31 -6.62
C PHE A 1027 16.07 67.65 -7.31
N VAL A 1028 15.04 68.37 -7.80
CA VAL A 1028 15.20 69.72 -8.35
C VAL A 1028 15.72 70.69 -7.29
N GLN A 1029 15.18 70.64 -6.06
CA GLN A 1029 15.70 71.43 -4.95
C GLN A 1029 17.16 71.08 -4.61
N PHE A 1030 17.56 69.81 -4.74
CA PHE A 1030 18.95 69.38 -4.54
C PHE A 1030 19.90 69.98 -5.59
N LEU A 1031 19.52 69.98 -6.88
CA LEU A 1031 20.30 70.60 -7.96
C LEU A 1031 20.46 72.11 -7.72
N ILE A 1032 19.36 72.83 -7.46
CA ILE A 1032 19.38 74.27 -7.14
C ILE A 1032 20.26 74.56 -5.90
N ASN A 1033 20.17 73.73 -4.86
CA ASN A 1033 20.99 73.87 -3.66
C ASN A 1033 22.48 73.52 -3.86
N LYS A 1034 22.86 72.79 -4.93
CA LYS A 1034 24.26 72.57 -5.31
C LYS A 1034 24.77 73.73 -6.18
N MET A 1035 23.99 74.22 -7.15
CA MET A 1035 24.30 75.44 -7.93
C MET A 1035 24.57 76.64 -7.03
N ASN A 1036 23.66 76.91 -6.08
CA ASN A 1036 23.76 78.06 -5.17
C ASN A 1036 24.92 77.98 -4.15
N LYS A 1037 25.60 76.83 -4.03
CA LYS A 1037 26.73 76.66 -3.10
C LYS A 1037 28.10 76.88 -3.74
N ASN A 1038 28.22 76.68 -5.06
CA ASN A 1038 29.49 76.81 -5.79
C ASN A 1038 29.38 77.90 -6.89
N PRO A 1039 29.16 79.18 -6.56
CA PRO A 1039 28.94 80.24 -7.56
C PRO A 1039 30.20 80.66 -8.35
N ASN A 1040 31.39 80.28 -7.88
CA ASN A 1040 32.68 80.75 -8.44
C ASN A 1040 33.37 79.71 -9.34
N ASP A 1041 32.73 78.57 -9.60
CA ASP A 1041 33.32 77.42 -10.31
C ASP A 1041 32.52 77.16 -11.59
N SER A 1042 33.01 77.70 -12.71
CA SER A 1042 32.27 77.83 -13.97
C SER A 1042 31.76 76.49 -14.51
N ASP A 1043 32.60 75.48 -14.42
CA ASP A 1043 32.40 74.21 -15.11
C ASP A 1043 31.42 73.34 -14.32
N ILE A 1044 31.48 73.42 -12.99
CA ILE A 1044 30.50 72.82 -12.08
C ILE A 1044 29.14 73.51 -12.23
N TYR A 1045 29.10 74.84 -12.33
CA TYR A 1045 27.85 75.57 -12.54
C TYR A 1045 27.19 75.20 -13.89
N PHE A 1046 27.97 75.13 -14.96
CA PHE A 1046 27.48 74.75 -16.30
C PHE A 1046 26.88 73.34 -16.32
N ILE A 1047 27.54 72.35 -15.71
CA ILE A 1047 27.04 70.97 -15.63
C ILE A 1047 25.68 70.91 -14.91
N TYR A 1048 25.47 71.69 -13.85
CA TYR A 1048 24.18 71.72 -13.16
C TYR A 1048 23.11 72.57 -13.86
N ASP A 1049 23.46 73.62 -14.62
CA ASP A 1049 22.51 74.35 -15.49
C ASP A 1049 21.98 73.43 -16.62
N GLU A 1050 22.88 72.67 -17.25
CA GLU A 1050 22.55 71.68 -18.28
C GLU A 1050 21.65 70.55 -17.71
N LEU A 1051 22.01 69.98 -16.56
CA LEU A 1051 21.17 69.00 -15.86
C LEU A 1051 19.81 69.58 -15.42
N LEU A 1052 19.75 70.82 -14.92
CA LEU A 1052 18.49 71.45 -14.51
C LEU A 1052 17.56 71.69 -15.71
N LYS A 1053 18.12 72.09 -16.85
CA LYS A 1053 17.42 72.23 -18.13
C LYS A 1053 16.85 70.90 -18.62
N ASP A 1054 17.69 69.86 -18.70
CA ASP A 1054 17.30 68.58 -19.27
C ASP A 1054 16.34 67.80 -18.34
N THR A 1055 16.48 67.95 -17.01
CA THR A 1055 15.52 67.40 -16.04
C THR A 1055 14.16 68.11 -16.12
N ALA A 1056 14.12 69.43 -16.34
CA ALA A 1056 12.86 70.15 -16.59
C ALA A 1056 12.18 69.70 -17.89
N ILE A 1057 12.93 69.47 -18.97
CA ILE A 1057 12.40 68.92 -20.24
C ILE A 1057 11.81 67.52 -20.02
N TYR A 1058 12.54 66.63 -19.35
CA TYR A 1058 12.09 65.26 -19.07
C TYR A 1058 10.82 65.21 -18.21
N ILE A 1059 10.75 66.03 -17.15
CA ILE A 1059 9.55 66.16 -16.30
C ILE A 1059 8.35 66.69 -17.11
N ALA A 1060 8.58 67.65 -18.02
CA ALA A 1060 7.53 68.20 -18.89
C ALA A 1060 6.95 67.14 -19.85
N GLN A 1061 7.81 66.27 -20.41
CA GLN A 1061 7.41 65.18 -21.31
C GLN A 1061 6.57 64.10 -20.59
N ILE A 1062 6.91 63.75 -19.34
CA ILE A 1062 6.22 62.67 -18.60
C ILE A 1062 4.99 63.16 -17.80
N MET A 1063 5.11 64.27 -17.07
CA MET A 1063 4.07 64.72 -16.11
C MET A 1063 3.21 65.87 -16.65
N SER A 1064 3.37 66.23 -17.93
CA SER A 1064 2.85 67.43 -18.59
C SER A 1064 3.38 68.75 -18.01
N ILE A 1065 3.22 69.84 -18.78
CA ILE A 1065 3.55 71.22 -18.36
C ILE A 1065 2.91 71.58 -16.99
N ARG A 1066 1.70 71.08 -16.70
CA ARG A 1066 1.01 71.35 -15.43
C ARG A 1066 1.64 70.60 -14.24
N GLY A 1067 2.27 69.45 -14.47
CA GLY A 1067 3.05 68.73 -13.45
C GLY A 1067 4.39 69.42 -13.17
N LEU A 1068 5.11 69.82 -14.23
CA LEU A 1068 6.33 70.62 -14.10
C LEU A 1068 6.08 71.89 -13.27
N GLN A 1069 4.99 72.61 -13.55
CA GLN A 1069 4.63 73.82 -12.82
C GLN A 1069 4.38 73.59 -11.31
N ARG A 1070 3.88 72.44 -10.88
CA ARG A 1070 3.71 72.09 -9.45
C ARG A 1070 5.02 71.70 -8.77
N ILE A 1071 5.90 71.04 -9.51
CA ILE A 1071 7.24 70.69 -9.04
C ILE A 1071 8.07 71.97 -8.83
N LEU A 1072 8.05 72.89 -9.80
CA LEU A 1072 8.80 74.15 -9.76
C LEU A 1072 8.17 75.26 -8.90
N SER A 1073 6.85 75.23 -8.64
CA SER A 1073 6.23 76.24 -7.76
C SER A 1073 6.60 76.01 -6.29
N ASN A 1074 7.64 76.71 -5.86
CA ASN A 1074 7.67 77.48 -4.62
C ASN A 1074 8.65 78.65 -4.84
N GLU A 1075 8.14 79.88 -4.82
CA GLU A 1075 8.91 81.13 -4.66
C GLU A 1075 10.03 81.41 -5.71
N SER A 1076 9.59 81.55 -6.97
CA SER A 1076 10.04 82.58 -7.93
C SER A 1076 11.53 83.00 -7.92
N ILE A 1077 12.35 82.31 -8.73
CA ILE A 1077 13.60 82.87 -9.28
C ILE A 1077 13.39 83.04 -10.80
N PRO A 1078 13.64 84.21 -11.42
CA PRO A 1078 13.42 84.44 -12.86
C PRO A 1078 14.15 83.44 -13.77
N ALA A 1079 15.30 82.93 -13.34
CA ALA A 1079 16.04 81.89 -14.05
C ALA A 1079 15.22 80.60 -14.27
N LEU A 1080 14.32 80.24 -13.36
CA LEU A 1080 13.53 79.00 -13.48
C LEU A 1080 12.45 79.08 -14.57
N GLN A 1081 11.94 80.28 -14.87
CA GLN A 1081 10.96 80.49 -15.94
C GLN A 1081 11.54 80.10 -17.32
N LYS A 1082 12.84 80.38 -17.54
CA LYS A 1082 13.58 80.03 -18.77
C LYS A 1082 13.44 78.55 -19.13
N TYR A 1083 13.54 77.63 -18.15
CA TYR A 1083 13.41 76.19 -18.43
C TYR A 1083 11.95 75.75 -18.62
N ILE A 1084 10.96 76.46 -18.04
CA ILE A 1084 9.53 76.23 -18.33
C ILE A 1084 9.23 76.60 -19.78
N ASP A 1085 9.72 77.76 -20.24
CA ASP A 1085 9.49 78.23 -21.61
C ASP A 1085 10.20 77.33 -22.64
N ILE A 1086 11.46 76.95 -22.38
CA ILE A 1086 12.22 76.00 -23.22
C ILE A 1086 11.55 74.62 -23.26
N SER A 1087 11.16 74.05 -22.12
CA SER A 1087 10.50 72.74 -22.08
C SER A 1087 9.13 72.75 -22.74
N SER A 1088 8.38 73.86 -22.65
CA SER A 1088 7.13 74.05 -23.39
C SER A 1088 7.35 74.09 -24.91
N GLN A 1089 8.46 74.68 -25.39
CA GLN A 1089 8.81 74.68 -26.81
C GLN A 1089 9.23 73.28 -27.29
N VAL A 1090 10.02 72.54 -26.49
CA VAL A 1090 10.43 71.16 -26.81
C VAL A 1090 9.22 70.21 -26.84
N VAL A 1091 8.34 70.25 -25.85
CA VAL A 1091 7.12 69.42 -25.81
C VAL A 1091 6.18 69.75 -26.99
N HIS A 1092 6.09 71.02 -27.40
CA HIS A 1092 5.33 71.40 -28.60
C HIS A 1092 5.96 70.85 -29.90
N ALA A 1093 7.30 70.83 -29.99
CA ALA A 1093 8.01 70.25 -31.12
C ALA A 1093 7.85 68.71 -31.18
N ASP A 1094 7.94 68.02 -30.04
CA ASP A 1094 7.69 66.56 -29.95
C ASP A 1094 6.21 66.21 -30.24
N TYR A 1095 5.25 67.06 -29.88
CA TYR A 1095 3.85 66.91 -30.26
C TYR A 1095 3.66 66.99 -31.79
N ILE A 1096 4.28 67.99 -32.45
CA ILE A 1096 4.25 68.10 -33.92
C ILE A 1096 4.94 66.89 -34.57
N LYS A 1097 6.08 66.45 -34.04
CA LYS A 1097 6.84 65.29 -34.52
C LYS A 1097 6.03 63.98 -34.39
N THR A 1098 5.34 63.77 -33.27
CA THR A 1098 4.47 62.60 -33.09
C THR A 1098 3.20 62.67 -33.95
N MET A 1099 2.64 63.86 -34.20
CA MET A 1099 1.61 64.04 -35.23
C MET A 1099 2.11 63.68 -36.64
N ILE A 1100 3.31 64.12 -37.04
CA ILE A 1100 3.92 63.79 -38.34
C ILE A 1100 4.18 62.29 -38.46
N ILE A 1101 4.70 61.63 -37.40
CA ILE A 1101 4.92 60.18 -37.39
C ILE A 1101 3.58 59.42 -37.46
N GLY A 1102 2.58 59.81 -36.66
CA GLY A 1102 1.27 59.14 -36.64
C GLY A 1102 0.49 59.32 -37.95
N THR A 1103 0.53 60.51 -38.56
CA THR A 1103 -0.06 60.74 -39.89
C THR A 1103 0.72 60.01 -40.99
N GLY A 1104 2.05 59.95 -40.91
CA GLY A 1104 2.89 59.17 -41.82
C GLY A 1104 2.63 57.66 -41.72
N GLN A 1105 2.45 57.12 -40.51
CA GLN A 1105 2.03 55.74 -40.27
C GLN A 1105 0.61 55.47 -40.80
N HIS A 1106 -0.32 56.42 -40.63
CA HIS A 1106 -1.65 56.31 -41.24
C HIS A 1106 -1.60 56.30 -42.78
N LEU A 1107 -0.74 57.13 -43.38
CA LEU A 1107 -0.47 57.13 -44.83
C LEU A 1107 0.11 55.78 -45.29
N LEU A 1108 1.12 55.26 -44.59
CA LEU A 1108 1.68 53.94 -44.86
C LEU A 1108 0.66 52.79 -44.68
N SER A 1109 -0.30 52.94 -43.77
CA SER A 1109 -1.40 51.96 -43.57
C SER A 1109 -2.56 52.07 -44.56
N THR A 1110 -2.61 53.15 -45.35
CA THR A 1110 -3.68 53.38 -46.36
C THR A 1110 -3.17 53.27 -47.80
N ILE A 1111 -1.85 53.28 -48.02
CA ILE A 1111 -1.20 52.87 -49.26
C ILE A 1111 -1.04 51.34 -49.25
N ASN A 1112 -2.07 50.63 -49.71
CA ASN A 1112 -1.94 49.21 -50.04
C ASN A 1112 -1.15 49.05 -51.35
N PHE A 1113 -0.12 48.21 -51.31
CA PHE A 1113 0.57 47.60 -52.47
C PHE A 1113 0.60 46.09 -52.28
#